data_AF-A0A4R2KIH7-F1
#
_entry.id   AF-A0A4R2KIH7-F1
#
_cell.length_a   1.000
_cell.length_b   1.000
_cell.length_c   1.000
_cell.angle_alpha   90.00
_cell.angle_beta   90.00
_cell.angle_gamma   90.00
#
_symmetry.space_group_name_H-M   'P 1'
#
loop_
_entity.id
_entity.type
_entity.pdbx_description
1 polymer ?
#
loop_
_entity_poly.entity_id
_entity_poly.type
_entity_poly.pdbx_seq_one_letter_code
_entity_poly.pdbx_strand_id
1 'polypeptide(L)'
;MADKSKITPEEALSYHIDPIPGKYEIVATKPMTTQRDLSLAYSPGVAVPVQAIADAPETAYDYTTKGNMVAVVSNGTAILGMGNLGALASKPVMEGKSVLFKRFADVNAIDIELDSEDPEDIIKAVKLMGPTFGGINLEDIKAPECFIIEQRLKEEMDIPVFHDDQHGTAVICAAGLINALHLTGKKLADCRIVLNGAGAAGIACLELIKAMGARHDNCIACDTKGVIYQGRTEGMNQWKSAHAARTDARTLEEAMVGADVFLGVSVKGAVTSEMLASMADNPVIFAMANPDPEITPEEAHAVRPDAIVATGRSDYPNQVNNVLGFPYLFRGALDIHARAINDEMKIACAEALAELAREDVPDEVAMAYGKKLSFGRDYIIPTPFDPRLIYTIPPAVARAGMDTGVARRPIVDMDAYRHNLKARMDPTASVLSGIAARAKAAQARMIFAEGDDERVLRAAVAYQRSGYGKALVVGREADVKEKLEQAGLGDAYRELEVVNAANTRHLEAYRSFLYQRLQRKGFDTHDINRLAQRDRHVFSALMLAHGHGDALVTGATRKSAHVLDLINHVFDARAEDGAVGVTALLNKGKIVFVADTLVHEWPEEEELATIAERAAGVARSLGLEPRVAFLSFSTFGYPISERATKMHLAARVLDRRGVDFEYDGEMTVDVALNPAAMAKYPFCRLTGPANILVVPARHSASISVKLMQEMAGATVIGPILAGVDKPIQVCSTGSTVNDIMNMALLAACEVG
;
A
#
# COMPACT_ATOMS: atom_id res chain seq x y z
N MET A 1 -23.39 20.48 17.28
CA MET A 1 -22.23 20.53 16.36
C MET A 1 -21.06 19.98 17.14
N ALA A 2 -20.66 18.74 16.86
CA ALA A 2 -19.61 18.05 17.60
C ALA A 2 -18.24 18.48 17.06
N ASP A 3 -17.43 19.07 17.93
CA ASP A 3 -16.03 19.45 17.72
C ASP A 3 -15.25 18.16 17.35
N LYS A 4 -14.93 18.00 16.06
CA LYS A 4 -14.23 16.81 15.54
C LYS A 4 -12.72 17.02 15.71
N SER A 5 -12.10 16.17 16.53
CA SER A 5 -10.66 15.90 16.64
C SER A 5 -9.77 17.12 16.94
N LYS A 6 -9.66 17.47 18.23
CA LYS A 6 -8.50 18.23 18.72
C LYS A 6 -7.53 17.25 19.35
N ILE A 7 -6.41 17.01 18.68
CA ILE A 7 -5.26 16.31 19.26
C ILE A 7 -4.83 17.11 20.49
N THR A 8 -4.75 16.47 21.66
CA THR A 8 -4.28 17.17 22.88
C THR A 8 -2.76 17.15 22.99
N PRO A 9 -2.14 18.12 23.71
CA PRO A 9 -0.71 18.05 24.03
C PRO A 9 -0.32 16.74 24.71
N GLU A 10 -1.17 16.23 25.60
CA GLU A 10 -0.93 14.98 26.32
C GLU A 10 -0.95 13.77 25.38
N GLU A 11 -1.89 13.71 24.43
CA GLU A 11 -1.93 12.67 23.40
C GLU A 11 -0.68 12.70 22.51
N ALA A 12 -0.26 13.89 22.09
CA ALA A 12 0.93 14.06 21.26
C ALA A 12 2.23 13.66 22.00
N LEU A 13 2.35 13.98 23.28
CA LEU A 13 3.50 13.59 24.11
C LEU A 13 3.50 12.09 24.40
N SER A 14 2.36 11.50 24.77
CA SER A 14 2.25 10.05 25.01
C SER A 14 2.58 9.25 23.76
N TYR A 15 2.16 9.71 22.57
CA TYR A 15 2.54 9.09 21.30
C TYR A 15 4.05 8.99 21.08
N HIS A 16 4.85 9.90 21.64
CA HIS A 16 6.32 9.88 21.52
C HIS A 16 7.03 9.14 22.67
N ILE A 17 6.30 8.67 23.68
CA ILE A 17 6.85 7.99 24.88
C ILE A 17 6.45 6.51 24.91
N ASP A 18 5.21 6.20 24.57
CA ASP A 18 4.61 4.89 24.78
C ASP A 18 4.51 4.09 23.47
N PRO A 19 4.88 2.79 23.45
CA PRO A 19 5.46 2.01 24.55
C PRO A 19 6.98 2.18 24.72
N ILE A 20 7.66 2.81 23.75
CA ILE A 20 9.10 3.07 23.76
C ILE A 20 9.30 4.49 23.18
N PRO A 21 10.20 5.31 23.76
CA PRO A 21 10.44 6.66 23.26
C PRO A 21 10.92 6.71 21.81
N GLY A 22 10.48 7.74 21.08
CA GLY A 22 10.83 7.98 19.67
C GLY A 22 9.90 7.25 18.70
N LYS A 23 10.13 7.44 17.39
CA LYS A 23 9.21 6.94 16.36
C LYS A 23 9.72 5.78 15.50
N TYR A 24 10.99 5.40 15.61
CA TYR A 24 11.53 4.25 14.89
C TYR A 24 12.72 3.60 15.62
N GLU A 25 13.03 2.37 15.20
CA GLU A 25 14.19 1.59 15.65
C GLU A 25 14.96 1.02 14.43
N ILE A 26 16.20 0.59 14.65
CA ILE A 26 17.01 -0.09 13.63
C ILE A 26 16.81 -1.60 13.76
N VAL A 27 16.32 -2.24 12.70
CA VAL A 27 16.08 -3.68 12.66
C VAL A 27 16.99 -4.36 11.64
N ALA A 28 17.64 -5.45 12.04
CA ALA A 28 18.45 -6.26 11.14
C ALA A 28 17.58 -6.95 10.06
N THR A 29 18.03 -6.92 8.81
CA THR A 29 17.32 -7.53 7.67
C THR A 29 17.77 -8.97 7.37
N LYS A 30 18.88 -9.41 7.97
CA LYS A 30 19.46 -10.75 7.80
C LYS A 30 19.39 -11.51 9.13
N PRO A 31 19.27 -12.85 9.11
CA PRO A 31 19.40 -13.67 10.31
C PRO A 31 20.74 -13.39 11.03
N MET A 32 20.71 -13.40 12.36
CA MET A 32 21.87 -13.19 13.23
C MET A 32 21.86 -14.17 14.42
N THR A 33 21.31 -15.37 14.22
CA THR A 33 20.96 -16.30 15.31
C THR A 33 21.98 -17.42 15.50
N THR A 34 22.84 -17.68 14.53
CA THR A 34 23.84 -18.75 14.57
C THR A 34 25.28 -18.23 14.48
N GLN A 35 26.26 -19.06 14.87
CA GLN A 35 27.68 -18.74 14.65
C GLN A 35 27.99 -18.53 13.17
N ARG A 36 27.33 -19.27 12.27
CA ARG A 36 27.46 -19.09 10.83
C ARG A 36 26.92 -17.72 10.40
N ASP A 37 25.74 -17.34 10.87
CA ASP A 37 25.17 -16.02 10.57
C ASP A 37 26.11 -14.90 11.02
N LEU A 38 26.66 -15.00 12.24
CA LEU A 38 27.63 -14.03 12.75
C LEU A 38 28.91 -14.00 11.91
N SER A 39 29.40 -15.17 11.47
CA SER A 39 30.58 -15.25 10.60
C SER A 39 30.39 -14.66 9.20
N LEU A 40 29.14 -14.54 8.74
CA LEU A 40 28.80 -13.93 7.45
C LEU A 40 28.49 -12.44 7.60
N ALA A 41 27.70 -12.08 8.61
CA ALA A 41 27.33 -10.70 8.89
C ALA A 41 28.50 -9.86 9.41
N TYR A 42 29.50 -10.51 10.02
CA TYR A 42 30.70 -9.89 10.54
C TYR A 42 31.95 -10.70 10.15
N SER A 43 33.02 -10.60 10.94
CA SER A 43 34.27 -11.30 10.67
C SER A 43 34.12 -12.83 10.76
N PRO A 44 34.72 -13.60 9.82
CA PRO A 44 35.56 -13.13 8.72
C PRO A 44 34.81 -12.77 7.43
N GLY A 45 33.54 -13.17 7.26
CA GLY A 45 32.79 -13.09 6.00
C GLY A 45 32.59 -11.67 5.47
N VAL A 46 32.42 -10.68 6.35
CA VAL A 46 32.26 -9.26 5.98
C VAL A 46 33.46 -8.69 5.21
N ALA A 47 34.64 -9.32 5.30
CA ALA A 47 35.81 -8.88 4.53
C ALA A 47 35.59 -9.03 3.00
N VAL A 48 34.75 -9.97 2.58
CA VAL A 48 34.46 -10.22 1.15
C VAL A 48 33.74 -9.04 0.49
N PRO A 49 32.58 -8.55 0.99
CA PRO A 49 31.94 -7.35 0.43
C PRO A 49 32.80 -6.09 0.61
N VAL A 50 33.61 -5.98 1.68
CA VAL A 50 34.56 -4.87 1.84
C VAL A 50 35.56 -4.82 0.68
N GLN A 51 36.18 -5.96 0.33
CA GLN A 51 37.10 -6.02 -0.80
C GLN A 51 36.38 -5.77 -2.14
N ALA A 52 35.18 -6.32 -2.33
CA ALA A 52 34.40 -6.09 -3.54
C ALA A 52 34.08 -4.60 -3.77
N ILE A 53 33.74 -3.87 -2.70
CA ILE A 53 33.51 -2.42 -2.76
C ILE A 53 34.82 -1.64 -2.98
N ALA A 54 35.94 -2.10 -2.39
CA ALA A 54 37.24 -1.47 -2.63
C ALA A 54 37.68 -1.61 -4.10
N ASP A 55 37.39 -2.75 -4.73
CA ASP A 55 37.69 -3.01 -6.14
C ASP A 55 36.71 -2.30 -7.09
N ALA A 56 35.43 -2.20 -6.69
CA ALA A 56 34.33 -1.63 -7.47
C ALA A 56 33.37 -0.82 -6.57
N PRO A 57 33.63 0.49 -6.34
CA PRO A 57 32.88 1.31 -5.37
C PRO A 57 31.36 1.37 -5.59
N GLU A 58 30.90 1.23 -6.83
CA GLU A 58 29.48 1.20 -7.19
C GLU A 58 28.73 0.01 -6.58
N THR A 59 29.42 -1.10 -6.30
CA THR A 59 28.81 -2.28 -5.66
C THR A 59 28.41 -2.03 -4.20
N ALA A 60 28.77 -0.87 -3.63
CA ALA A 60 28.22 -0.41 -2.36
C ALA A 60 26.68 -0.31 -2.40
N TYR A 61 26.09 -0.05 -3.57
CA TYR A 61 24.63 -0.05 -3.75
C TYR A 61 24.01 -1.46 -3.72
N ASP A 62 24.78 -2.50 -4.00
CA ASP A 62 24.31 -3.89 -4.04
C ASP A 62 24.52 -4.60 -2.69
N TYR A 63 25.66 -4.35 -2.04
CA TYR A 63 26.06 -5.07 -0.83
C TYR A 63 25.77 -4.33 0.48
N THR A 64 25.29 -3.08 0.41
CA THR A 64 24.97 -2.27 1.60
C THR A 64 23.60 -1.63 1.50
N THR A 65 23.17 -0.97 2.58
CA THR A 65 21.92 -0.20 2.59
C THR A 65 21.98 1.09 1.79
N LYS A 66 23.15 1.52 1.28
CA LYS A 66 23.35 2.81 0.59
C LYS A 66 22.30 3.08 -0.47
N GLY A 67 21.98 2.09 -1.32
CA GLY A 67 21.00 2.25 -2.41
C GLY A 67 19.56 2.51 -1.97
N ASN A 68 19.24 2.36 -0.70
CA ASN A 68 17.90 2.61 -0.15
C ASN A 68 17.92 3.46 1.12
N MET A 69 19.02 4.21 1.38
CA MET A 69 19.21 4.96 2.63
C MET A 69 19.29 6.46 2.36
N VAL A 70 18.46 7.24 3.03
CA VAL A 70 18.42 8.71 2.97
C VAL A 70 18.78 9.32 4.32
N ALA A 71 19.57 10.39 4.32
CA ALA A 71 19.75 11.21 5.52
C ALA A 71 18.73 12.34 5.53
N VAL A 72 17.95 12.47 6.60
CA VAL A 72 17.12 13.65 6.87
C VAL A 72 17.95 14.58 7.74
N VAL A 73 18.52 15.63 7.14
CA VAL A 73 19.50 16.53 7.78
C VAL A 73 18.84 17.85 8.13
N SER A 74 18.97 18.27 9.39
CA SER A 74 18.51 19.57 9.86
C SER A 74 19.47 20.16 10.90
N ASN A 75 19.45 21.48 11.04
CA ASN A 75 20.04 22.19 12.19
C ASN A 75 18.97 22.84 13.09
N GLY A 76 17.69 22.61 12.81
CA GLY A 76 16.57 23.09 13.63
C GLY A 76 16.40 24.61 13.65
N THR A 77 16.88 25.32 12.63
CA THR A 77 16.81 26.78 12.57
C THR A 77 15.50 27.32 12.01
N ALA A 78 14.66 26.48 11.40
CA ALA A 78 13.35 26.83 10.87
C ALA A 78 12.31 25.72 11.11
N ILE A 79 12.18 25.25 12.34
CA ILE A 79 11.28 24.14 12.69
C ILE A 79 9.83 24.57 12.52
N LEU A 80 9.15 24.04 11.50
CA LEU A 80 7.75 24.36 11.20
C LEU A 80 7.50 25.88 11.18
N GLY A 81 6.44 26.35 11.83
CA GLY A 81 6.17 27.77 12.09
C GLY A 81 6.79 28.31 13.39
N MET A 82 7.64 27.53 14.08
CA MET A 82 8.18 27.87 15.40
C MET A 82 9.55 28.58 15.32
N GLY A 83 10.21 28.52 14.17
CA GLY A 83 11.50 29.18 13.94
C GLY A 83 12.68 28.40 14.52
N ASN A 84 13.70 29.12 14.99
CA ASN A 84 14.93 28.52 15.50
C ASN A 84 14.76 28.08 16.96
N LEU A 85 14.62 26.77 17.18
CA LEU A 85 14.65 26.14 18.52
C LEU A 85 15.87 25.23 18.71
N GLY A 86 16.76 25.18 17.72
CA GLY A 86 17.99 24.40 17.74
C GLY A 86 17.83 22.95 17.31
N ALA A 87 18.96 22.31 17.02
CA ALA A 87 19.05 20.99 16.42
C ALA A 87 18.27 19.92 17.22
N LEU A 88 18.44 19.84 18.54
CA LEU A 88 17.79 18.82 19.36
C LEU A 88 16.26 18.93 19.38
N ALA A 89 15.72 20.14 19.35
CA ALA A 89 14.26 20.37 19.33
C ALA A 89 13.63 19.96 17.99
N SER A 90 14.43 19.90 16.91
CA SER A 90 13.95 19.43 15.59
C SER A 90 13.78 17.92 15.51
N LYS A 91 14.43 17.16 16.39
CA LYS A 91 14.50 15.69 16.34
C LYS A 91 13.15 15.00 16.17
N PRO A 92 12.08 15.35 16.92
CA PRO A 92 10.78 14.74 16.70
C PRO A 92 10.28 14.96 15.26
N VAL A 93 10.46 16.14 14.66
CA VAL A 93 10.04 16.37 13.27
C VAL A 93 10.84 15.48 12.31
N MET A 94 12.16 15.39 12.50
CA MET A 94 13.06 14.61 11.65
C MET A 94 12.80 13.10 11.75
N GLU A 95 12.60 12.55 12.95
CA GLU A 95 12.15 11.16 13.13
C GLU A 95 10.82 10.92 12.40
N GLY A 96 9.92 11.90 12.43
CA GLY A 96 8.65 11.86 11.71
C GLY A 96 8.87 11.70 10.21
N LYS A 97 9.71 12.54 9.60
CA LYS A 97 10.08 12.46 8.19
C LYS A 97 10.69 11.10 7.84
N SER A 98 11.57 10.57 8.69
CA SER A 98 12.17 9.25 8.50
C SER A 98 11.13 8.12 8.46
N VAL A 99 10.13 8.14 9.35
CA VAL A 99 9.02 7.17 9.33
C VAL A 99 8.13 7.33 8.10
N LEU A 100 7.90 8.56 7.64
CA LEU A 100 7.10 8.82 6.43
C LEU A 100 7.77 8.26 5.17
N PHE A 101 9.10 8.43 5.03
CA PHE A 101 9.89 7.77 3.97
C PHE A 101 9.66 6.26 3.96
N LYS A 102 9.75 5.63 5.13
CA LYS A 102 9.60 4.18 5.25
C LYS A 102 8.17 3.73 4.96
N ARG A 103 7.17 4.42 5.53
CA ARG A 103 5.76 4.04 5.45
C ARG A 103 5.20 4.18 4.04
N PHE A 104 5.52 5.28 3.35
CA PHE A 104 4.92 5.59 2.06
C PHE A 104 5.73 5.10 0.86
N ALA A 105 7.05 4.94 1.02
CA ALA A 105 7.92 4.63 -0.10
C ALA A 105 8.91 3.48 0.14
N ASP A 106 8.87 2.79 1.28
CA ASP A 106 9.84 1.76 1.65
C ASP A 106 11.31 2.25 1.52
N VAL A 107 11.53 3.55 1.75
CA VAL A 107 12.86 4.16 1.80
C VAL A 107 13.33 4.13 3.24
N ASN A 108 14.53 3.61 3.49
CA ASN A 108 15.12 3.70 4.82
C ASN A 108 15.66 5.11 5.00
N ALA A 109 15.28 5.78 6.07
CA ALA A 109 15.73 7.13 6.38
C ALA A 109 16.20 7.21 7.83
N ILE A 110 17.21 8.03 8.07
CA ILE A 110 17.74 8.33 9.39
C ILE A 110 17.84 9.85 9.55
N ASP A 111 17.40 10.34 10.70
CA ASP A 111 17.49 11.74 11.07
C ASP A 111 18.88 12.08 11.62
N ILE A 112 19.41 13.22 11.16
CA ILE A 112 20.73 13.74 11.51
C ILE A 112 20.60 15.21 11.88
N GLU A 113 20.59 15.48 13.18
CA GLU A 113 20.57 16.83 13.75
C GLU A 113 22.00 17.37 13.92
N LEU A 114 22.32 18.47 13.23
CA LEU A 114 23.62 19.14 13.29
C LEU A 114 23.54 20.42 14.10
N ASP A 115 24.22 20.46 15.24
CA ASP A 115 24.26 21.62 16.15
C ASP A 115 25.26 22.69 15.67
N SER A 116 25.04 23.23 14.46
CA SER A 116 25.76 24.39 13.92
C SER A 116 24.84 25.27 13.08
N GLU A 117 24.98 26.59 13.26
CA GLU A 117 24.33 27.59 12.40
C GLU A 117 25.23 28.04 11.23
N ASP A 118 26.50 27.64 11.20
CA ASP A 118 27.41 27.97 10.09
C ASP A 118 27.12 27.07 8.88
N PRO A 119 26.72 27.64 7.72
CA PRO A 119 26.49 26.88 6.50
C PRO A 119 27.66 25.98 6.09
N GLU A 120 28.92 26.43 6.27
CA GLU A 120 30.09 25.66 5.85
C GLU A 120 30.32 24.43 6.73
N ASP A 121 30.00 24.51 8.03
CA ASP A 121 30.04 23.35 8.91
C ASP A 121 29.03 22.29 8.47
N ILE A 122 27.81 22.72 8.13
CA ILE A 122 26.74 21.84 7.64
C ILE A 122 27.14 21.19 6.31
N ILE A 123 27.61 21.98 5.34
CA ILE A 123 28.06 21.48 4.03
C ILE A 123 29.16 20.44 4.22
N LYS A 124 30.17 20.76 5.05
CA LYS A 124 31.30 19.86 5.31
C LYS A 124 30.85 18.56 5.98
N ALA A 125 29.98 18.64 6.99
CA ALA A 125 29.46 17.46 7.69
C ALA A 125 28.70 16.53 6.72
N VAL A 126 27.75 17.08 5.96
CA VAL A 126 26.96 16.30 5.00
C VAL A 126 27.84 15.66 3.93
N LYS A 127 28.81 16.41 3.38
CA LYS A 127 29.74 15.89 2.38
C LYS A 127 30.58 14.72 2.90
N LEU A 128 31.10 14.83 4.13
CA LEU A 128 31.88 13.76 4.75
C LEU A 128 31.06 12.48 4.97
N MET A 129 29.75 12.60 5.18
CA MET A 129 28.84 11.46 5.34
C MET A 129 28.28 10.91 4.03
N GLY A 130 28.54 11.56 2.88
CA GLY A 130 28.03 11.15 1.57
C GLY A 130 28.22 9.67 1.20
N PRO A 131 29.33 8.99 1.57
CA PRO A 131 29.47 7.56 1.33
C PRO A 131 28.37 6.68 1.95
N THR A 132 27.78 7.07 3.07
CA THR A 132 26.74 6.30 3.77
C THR A 132 25.40 6.29 3.03
N PHE A 133 25.05 7.40 2.37
CA PHE A 133 23.69 7.66 1.91
C PHE A 133 23.54 7.54 0.39
N GLY A 134 22.35 7.10 -0.05
CA GLY A 134 21.92 7.13 -1.44
C GLY A 134 21.32 8.47 -1.84
N GLY A 135 20.92 9.30 -0.87
CA GLY A 135 20.43 10.67 -1.07
C GLY A 135 20.35 11.45 0.25
N ILE A 136 20.23 12.77 0.15
CA ILE A 136 20.18 13.71 1.28
C ILE A 136 18.89 14.54 1.18
N ASN A 137 18.07 14.49 2.22
CA ASN A 137 16.90 15.34 2.40
C ASN A 137 17.23 16.44 3.42
N LEU A 138 17.34 17.69 3.00
CA LEU A 138 17.51 18.85 3.87
C LEU A 138 16.14 19.33 4.38
N GLU A 139 16.06 19.65 5.67
CA GLU A 139 14.80 19.99 6.34
C GLU A 139 14.98 21.07 7.41
N ASP A 140 14.01 21.96 7.57
CA ASP A 140 13.92 22.94 8.66
C ASP A 140 15.19 23.82 8.83
N ILE A 141 15.79 24.23 7.70
CA ILE A 141 16.95 25.15 7.65
C ILE A 141 16.50 26.54 7.20
N LYS A 142 16.82 27.58 7.97
CA LYS A 142 16.42 28.96 7.68
C LYS A 142 17.03 29.49 6.37
N ALA A 143 16.33 30.43 5.74
CA ALA A 143 16.87 31.21 4.63
C ALA A 143 17.67 32.42 5.16
N PRO A 144 18.75 32.86 4.47
CA PRO A 144 19.22 32.37 3.17
C PRO A 144 20.16 31.15 3.20
N GLU A 145 20.55 30.67 4.37
CA GLU A 145 21.55 29.61 4.56
C GLU A 145 21.17 28.32 3.82
N CYS A 146 19.89 27.94 3.85
CA CYS A 146 19.37 26.77 3.14
C CYS A 146 19.67 26.78 1.64
N PHE A 147 19.66 27.95 0.98
CA PHE A 147 20.00 28.06 -0.44
C PHE A 147 21.48 27.80 -0.70
N ILE A 148 22.35 28.34 0.16
CA ILE A 148 23.81 28.18 0.04
C ILE A 148 24.17 26.71 0.25
N ILE A 149 23.61 26.10 1.30
CA ILE A 149 23.84 24.69 1.66
C ILE A 149 23.38 23.78 0.53
N GLU A 150 22.14 23.94 0.06
CA GLU A 150 21.59 23.09 -0.99
C GLU A 150 22.39 23.22 -2.30
N GLN A 151 22.67 24.45 -2.74
CA GLN A 151 23.41 24.69 -3.98
C GLN A 151 24.79 24.04 -3.93
N ARG A 152 25.57 24.28 -2.86
CA ARG A 152 26.92 23.73 -2.72
C ARG A 152 26.90 22.20 -2.64
N LEU A 153 25.95 21.62 -1.93
CA LEU A 153 25.84 20.16 -1.83
C LEU A 153 25.44 19.52 -3.18
N LYS A 154 24.54 20.14 -3.95
CA LYS A 154 24.20 19.67 -5.32
C LYS A 154 25.39 19.74 -6.27
N GLU A 155 26.25 20.74 -6.14
CA GLU A 155 27.45 20.91 -6.97
C GLU A 155 28.58 19.95 -6.57
N GLU A 156 28.74 19.65 -5.28
CA GLU A 156 29.89 18.91 -4.75
C GLU A 156 29.66 17.42 -4.52
N MET A 157 28.41 16.96 -4.43
CA MET A 157 28.06 15.56 -4.15
C MET A 157 27.60 14.82 -5.40
N ASP A 158 27.83 13.49 -5.42
CA ASP A 158 27.40 12.60 -6.50
C ASP A 158 26.15 11.77 -6.13
N ILE A 159 25.32 12.31 -5.23
CA ILE A 159 24.04 11.72 -4.81
C ILE A 159 22.96 12.82 -4.77
N PRO A 160 21.68 12.48 -4.91
CA PRO A 160 20.61 13.47 -4.91
C PRO A 160 20.54 14.21 -3.59
N VAL A 161 20.55 15.55 -3.67
CA VAL A 161 20.29 16.45 -2.54
C VAL A 161 19.00 17.22 -2.84
N PHE A 162 18.07 17.20 -1.89
CA PHE A 162 16.74 17.78 -2.02
C PHE A 162 16.35 18.48 -0.72
N HIS A 163 15.94 19.73 -0.78
CA HIS A 163 15.36 20.42 0.37
C HIS A 163 13.83 20.36 0.33
N ASP A 164 13.19 19.70 1.29
CA ASP A 164 11.75 19.43 1.23
C ASP A 164 10.90 20.70 1.40
N ASP A 165 11.24 21.58 2.35
CA ASP A 165 10.51 22.85 2.54
C ASP A 165 10.48 23.72 1.29
N GLN A 166 11.53 23.63 0.47
CA GLN A 166 11.64 24.32 -0.80
C GLN A 166 10.90 23.57 -1.90
N HIS A 167 11.46 22.44 -2.31
CA HIS A 167 11.08 21.74 -3.53
C HIS A 167 9.87 20.83 -3.32
N GLY A 168 9.68 20.28 -2.11
CA GLY A 168 8.49 19.52 -1.76
C GLY A 168 7.23 20.38 -1.88
N THR A 169 7.24 21.56 -1.26
CA THR A 169 6.16 22.55 -1.37
C THR A 169 5.94 22.95 -2.83
N ALA A 170 7.01 23.22 -3.58
CA ALA A 170 6.93 23.61 -4.99
C ALA A 170 6.25 22.54 -5.86
N VAL A 171 6.60 21.27 -5.70
CA VAL A 171 6.03 20.16 -6.49
C VAL A 171 4.53 20.01 -6.24
N ILE A 172 4.08 20.06 -4.98
CA ILE A 172 2.65 19.89 -4.69
C ILE A 172 1.84 21.13 -5.11
N CYS A 173 2.42 22.32 -4.93
CA CYS A 173 1.88 23.56 -5.45
C CYS A 173 1.73 23.51 -6.98
N ALA A 174 2.74 23.04 -7.71
CA ALA A 174 2.67 22.88 -9.15
C ALA A 174 1.59 21.85 -9.56
N ALA A 175 1.49 20.71 -8.87
CA ALA A 175 0.47 19.68 -9.14
C ALA A 175 -0.95 20.24 -8.98
N GLY A 176 -1.21 20.93 -7.87
CA GLY A 176 -2.49 21.59 -7.64
C GLY A 176 -2.77 22.67 -8.69
N LEU A 177 -1.76 23.48 -9.05
CA LEU A 177 -1.92 24.55 -10.03
C LEU A 177 -2.25 24.00 -11.42
N ILE A 178 -1.59 22.93 -11.87
CA ILE A 178 -1.91 22.24 -13.14
C ILE A 178 -3.41 21.91 -13.20
N ASN A 179 -3.94 21.32 -12.14
CA ASN A 179 -5.34 20.91 -12.07
C ASN A 179 -6.31 22.09 -11.90
N ALA A 180 -5.95 23.10 -11.14
CA ALA A 180 -6.74 24.32 -11.00
C ALA A 180 -6.85 25.07 -12.34
N LEU A 181 -5.75 25.19 -13.09
CA LEU A 181 -5.76 25.79 -14.42
C LEU A 181 -6.53 24.94 -15.43
N HIS A 182 -6.45 23.61 -15.34
CA HIS A 182 -7.27 22.70 -16.13
C HIS A 182 -8.77 22.94 -15.91
N LEU A 183 -9.22 23.04 -14.65
CA LEU A 183 -10.61 23.29 -14.30
C LEU A 183 -11.11 24.68 -14.72
N THR A 184 -10.22 25.67 -14.75
CA THR A 184 -10.57 27.06 -15.10
C THR A 184 -10.35 27.40 -16.58
N GLY A 185 -9.78 26.48 -17.36
CA GLY A 185 -9.47 26.68 -18.78
C GLY A 185 -8.35 27.69 -19.05
N LYS A 186 -7.54 28.01 -18.03
CA LYS A 186 -6.45 29.00 -18.11
C LYS A 186 -5.14 28.34 -18.55
N LYS A 187 -4.27 29.12 -19.20
CA LYS A 187 -2.92 28.68 -19.57
C LYS A 187 -1.89 29.34 -18.66
N LEU A 188 -0.96 28.54 -18.12
CA LEU A 188 0.06 29.02 -17.18
C LEU A 188 0.86 30.23 -17.71
N ALA A 189 1.21 30.22 -19.00
CA ALA A 189 1.96 31.30 -19.65
C ALA A 189 1.21 32.64 -19.74
N ASP A 190 -0.11 32.63 -19.59
CA ASP A 190 -0.97 33.82 -19.68
C ASP A 190 -1.45 34.30 -18.30
N CYS A 191 -1.30 33.49 -17.26
CA CYS A 191 -1.74 33.81 -15.91
C CYS A 191 -0.88 34.90 -15.26
N ARG A 192 -1.52 35.83 -14.54
CA ARG A 192 -0.87 36.73 -13.58
C ARG A 192 -0.79 36.07 -12.22
N ILE A 193 0.42 35.83 -11.74
CA ILE A 193 0.70 35.03 -10.54
C ILE A 193 1.31 35.93 -9.47
N VAL A 194 0.69 35.98 -8.30
CA VAL A 194 1.18 36.74 -7.15
C VAL A 194 1.69 35.77 -6.10
N LEU A 195 2.95 35.92 -5.70
CA LEU A 195 3.56 35.20 -4.60
C LEU A 195 3.67 36.13 -3.40
N ASN A 196 3.15 35.75 -2.24
CA ASN A 196 3.38 36.42 -0.97
C ASN A 196 4.25 35.54 -0.06
N GLY A 197 5.48 35.99 0.20
CA GLY A 197 6.49 35.25 0.95
C GLY A 197 7.67 34.85 0.07
N ALA A 198 8.64 35.76 -0.11
CA ALA A 198 9.88 35.51 -0.86
C ALA A 198 10.96 34.78 -0.03
N GLY A 199 10.54 33.76 0.72
CA GLY A 199 11.41 32.82 1.43
C GLY A 199 11.74 31.58 0.59
N ALA A 200 12.29 30.55 1.22
CA ALA A 200 12.75 29.32 0.57
C ALA A 200 11.64 28.63 -0.25
N ALA A 201 10.51 28.31 0.39
CA ALA A 201 9.35 27.69 -0.27
C ALA A 201 8.79 28.53 -1.42
N GLY A 202 8.65 29.84 -1.23
CA GLY A 202 8.03 30.73 -2.21
C GLY A 202 8.88 30.91 -3.45
N ILE A 203 10.19 31.11 -3.27
CA ILE A 203 11.13 31.20 -4.40
C ILE A 203 11.14 29.88 -5.18
N ALA A 204 11.21 28.73 -4.52
CA ALA A 204 11.19 27.44 -5.18
C ALA A 204 9.87 27.17 -5.96
N CYS A 205 8.71 27.54 -5.39
CA CYS A 205 7.42 27.48 -6.10
C CYS A 205 7.47 28.33 -7.38
N LEU A 206 8.00 29.55 -7.28
CA LEU A 206 8.06 30.50 -8.39
C LEU A 206 9.05 30.06 -9.48
N GLU A 207 10.19 29.49 -9.10
CA GLU A 207 11.17 28.90 -10.02
C GLU A 207 10.57 27.72 -10.79
N LEU A 208 9.92 26.79 -10.10
CA LEU A 208 9.34 25.60 -10.73
C LEU A 208 8.25 25.96 -11.74
N ILE A 209 7.31 26.85 -11.39
CA ILE A 209 6.26 27.26 -12.33
C ILE A 209 6.80 28.08 -13.51
N LYS A 210 7.90 28.83 -13.32
CA LYS A 210 8.61 29.51 -14.43
C LYS A 210 9.27 28.48 -15.35
N ALA A 211 9.90 27.44 -14.81
CA ALA A 211 10.45 26.33 -15.57
C ALA A 211 9.36 25.59 -16.38
N MET A 212 8.14 25.52 -15.85
CA MET A 212 6.96 24.98 -16.54
C MET A 212 6.33 25.94 -17.57
N GLY A 213 6.82 27.18 -17.68
CA GLY A 213 6.41 28.12 -18.73
C GLY A 213 5.66 29.38 -18.26
N ALA A 214 5.56 29.65 -16.96
CA ALA A 214 5.06 30.95 -16.47
C ALA A 214 6.00 32.09 -16.91
N ARG A 215 5.45 33.19 -17.43
CA ARG A 215 6.26 34.33 -17.90
C ARG A 215 6.82 35.11 -16.71
N HIS A 216 8.11 35.45 -16.78
CA HIS A 216 8.84 36.14 -15.70
C HIS A 216 8.11 37.38 -15.16
N ASP A 217 7.71 38.30 -16.03
CA ASP A 217 7.07 39.57 -15.62
C ASP A 217 5.58 39.41 -15.23
N ASN A 218 4.98 38.24 -15.47
CA ASN A 218 3.63 37.93 -14.96
C ASN A 218 3.67 37.38 -13.52
N CYS A 219 4.86 37.06 -13.01
CA CYS A 219 5.10 36.54 -11.67
C CYS A 219 5.55 37.66 -10.73
N ILE A 220 4.64 38.17 -9.91
CA ILE A 220 4.90 39.28 -8.98
C ILE A 220 5.12 38.72 -7.57
N ALA A 221 6.35 38.80 -7.06
CA ALA A 221 6.67 38.37 -5.71
C ALA A 221 6.61 39.53 -4.71
N CYS A 222 6.09 39.27 -3.52
CA CYS A 222 6.00 40.20 -2.40
C CYS A 222 6.74 39.64 -1.17
N ASP A 223 7.39 40.51 -0.43
CA ASP A 223 7.95 40.21 0.90
C ASP A 223 7.49 41.24 1.93
N THR A 224 8.11 41.25 3.11
CA THR A 224 7.75 42.14 4.22
C THR A 224 7.91 43.63 3.92
N LYS A 225 8.54 44.02 2.79
CA LYS A 225 8.65 45.42 2.34
C LYS A 225 7.80 45.72 1.09
N GLY A 226 6.95 44.78 0.67
CA GLY A 226 6.10 44.92 -0.52
C GLY A 226 6.66 44.20 -1.74
N VAL A 227 6.31 44.69 -2.93
CA VAL A 227 6.63 44.04 -4.21
C VAL A 227 8.14 44.02 -4.47
N ILE A 228 8.63 42.92 -5.04
CA ILE A 228 10.00 42.76 -5.53
C ILE A 228 10.03 43.20 -7.01
N TYR A 229 10.42 44.45 -7.24
CA TYR A 229 10.44 45.09 -8.56
C TYR A 229 11.85 45.48 -9.02
N GLN A 230 12.05 45.64 -10.33
CA GLN A 230 13.33 46.10 -10.88
C GLN A 230 13.69 47.52 -10.39
N GLY A 231 14.84 47.66 -9.73
CA GLY A 231 15.30 48.92 -9.14
C GLY A 231 15.00 49.07 -7.64
N ARG A 232 14.31 48.11 -7.01
CA ARG A 232 14.18 48.07 -5.56
C ARG A 232 15.55 47.88 -4.88
N THR A 233 15.83 48.66 -3.84
CA THR A 233 17.09 48.57 -3.08
C THR A 233 16.93 47.95 -1.69
N GLU A 234 15.75 48.11 -1.07
CA GLU A 234 15.52 47.66 0.30
C GLU A 234 15.22 46.15 0.38
N GLY A 235 15.93 45.42 1.26
CA GLY A 235 15.63 44.01 1.57
C GLY A 235 15.94 43.01 0.45
N MET A 236 16.70 43.43 -0.56
CA MET A 236 17.10 42.61 -1.72
C MET A 236 18.34 41.76 -1.42
N ASN A 237 18.36 40.56 -1.98
CA ASN A 237 19.52 39.66 -2.00
C ASN A 237 19.63 39.02 -3.40
N GLN A 238 20.66 38.20 -3.64
CA GLN A 238 20.89 37.62 -4.97
C GLN A 238 19.72 36.76 -5.47
N TRP A 239 19.11 35.97 -4.59
CA TRP A 239 17.98 35.10 -4.93
C TRP A 239 16.74 35.92 -5.26
N LYS A 240 16.37 36.91 -4.44
CA LYS A 240 15.25 37.82 -4.71
C LYS A 240 15.44 38.64 -5.99
N SER A 241 16.67 39.05 -6.27
CA SER A 241 16.99 39.88 -7.44
C SER A 241 16.67 39.17 -8.76
N ALA A 242 16.83 37.84 -8.81
CA ALA A 242 16.46 37.02 -9.96
C ALA A 242 14.95 37.02 -10.24
N HIS A 243 14.11 37.36 -9.25
CA HIS A 243 12.65 37.40 -9.37
C HIS A 243 12.07 38.81 -9.41
N ALA A 244 12.91 39.85 -9.56
CA ALA A 244 12.44 41.22 -9.69
C ALA A 244 11.66 41.44 -11.00
N ALA A 245 10.37 41.75 -10.89
CA ALA A 245 9.48 41.95 -12.03
C ALA A 245 9.49 43.41 -12.52
N ARG A 246 9.19 43.61 -13.81
CA ARG A 246 8.91 44.94 -14.37
C ARG A 246 7.47 45.34 -14.08
N THR A 247 7.27 46.10 -13.01
CA THR A 247 5.93 46.51 -12.56
C THR A 247 5.94 47.83 -11.80
N ASP A 248 4.83 48.56 -11.86
CA ASP A 248 4.58 49.76 -11.08
C ASP A 248 3.97 49.46 -9.71
N ALA A 249 3.50 48.23 -9.47
CA ALA A 249 2.97 47.81 -8.17
C ALA A 249 4.05 47.88 -7.08
N ARG A 250 3.68 48.32 -5.88
CA ARG A 250 4.52 48.47 -4.69
C ARG A 250 3.98 47.69 -3.50
N THR A 251 2.66 47.53 -3.39
CA THR A 251 2.03 46.78 -2.29
C THR A 251 1.43 45.45 -2.76
N LEU A 252 1.10 44.57 -1.80
CA LEU A 252 0.42 43.32 -2.10
C LEU A 252 -0.97 43.56 -2.69
N GLU A 253 -1.71 44.54 -2.17
CA GLU A 253 -3.02 44.96 -2.67
C GLU A 253 -2.96 45.31 -4.16
N GLU A 254 -1.97 46.11 -4.57
CA GLU A 254 -1.78 46.50 -5.97
C GLU A 254 -1.38 45.32 -6.86
N ALA A 255 -0.58 44.39 -6.33
CA ALA A 255 -0.18 43.19 -7.03
C ALA A 255 -1.37 42.25 -7.31
N MET A 256 -2.33 42.16 -6.38
CA MET A 256 -3.50 41.28 -6.42
C MET A 256 -4.56 41.69 -7.46
N VAL A 257 -4.60 42.96 -7.88
CA VAL A 257 -5.56 43.44 -8.87
C VAL A 257 -5.43 42.67 -10.19
N GLY A 258 -6.46 41.93 -10.55
CA GLY A 258 -6.50 41.10 -11.76
C GLY A 258 -5.57 39.88 -11.71
N ALA A 259 -5.11 39.45 -10.53
CA ALA A 259 -4.33 38.22 -10.39
C ALA A 259 -5.21 36.99 -10.65
N ASP A 260 -4.67 36.01 -11.39
CA ASP A 260 -5.30 34.71 -11.62
C ASP A 260 -4.99 33.72 -10.50
N VAL A 261 -3.77 33.83 -9.95
CA VAL A 261 -3.21 32.89 -8.99
C VAL A 261 -2.58 33.67 -7.85
N PHE A 262 -2.90 33.28 -6.63
CA PHE A 262 -2.22 33.71 -5.42
C PHE A 262 -1.53 32.51 -4.75
N LEU A 263 -0.23 32.65 -4.49
CA LEU A 263 0.59 31.68 -3.75
C LEU A 263 1.03 32.34 -2.44
N GLY A 264 0.53 31.86 -1.31
CA GLY A 264 0.87 32.33 0.02
C GLY A 264 1.72 31.32 0.78
N VAL A 265 2.89 31.75 1.23
CA VAL A 265 3.81 31.01 2.12
C VAL A 265 4.38 31.97 3.17
N SER A 266 3.48 32.67 3.83
CA SER A 266 3.77 33.87 4.61
C SER A 266 3.20 33.78 6.04
N VAL A 267 2.30 34.68 6.40
CA VAL A 267 1.74 34.80 7.75
C VAL A 267 0.21 34.86 7.70
N LYS A 268 -0.41 34.40 8.78
CA LYS A 268 -1.85 34.47 9.01
C LYS A 268 -2.42 35.86 8.72
N GLY A 269 -3.54 35.90 7.99
CA GLY A 269 -4.32 37.13 7.76
C GLY A 269 -3.67 38.13 6.80
N ALA A 270 -2.70 37.71 5.99
CA ALA A 270 -2.03 38.58 5.03
C ALA A 270 -2.93 39.00 3.84
N VAL A 271 -4.02 38.28 3.60
CA VAL A 271 -4.93 38.53 2.47
C VAL A 271 -6.27 39.08 2.99
N THR A 272 -6.69 40.23 2.47
CA THR A 272 -7.98 40.86 2.84
C THR A 272 -9.10 40.52 1.86
N SER A 273 -10.34 40.76 2.28
CA SER A 273 -11.52 40.58 1.42
C SER A 273 -11.48 41.47 0.17
N GLU A 274 -10.97 42.70 0.29
CA GLU A 274 -10.84 43.63 -0.85
C GLU A 274 -9.83 43.12 -1.88
N MET A 275 -8.71 42.54 -1.43
CA MET A 275 -7.72 41.93 -2.33
C MET A 275 -8.35 40.79 -3.13
N LEU A 276 -9.11 39.89 -2.48
CA LEU A 276 -9.80 38.79 -3.15
C LEU A 276 -10.85 39.25 -4.17
N ALA A 277 -11.61 40.29 -3.83
CA ALA A 277 -12.60 40.87 -4.72
C ALA A 277 -11.95 41.50 -5.98
N SER A 278 -10.69 41.92 -5.88
CA SER A 278 -9.94 42.53 -6.99
C SER A 278 -9.29 41.53 -7.96
N MET A 279 -9.24 40.23 -7.60
CA MET A 279 -8.64 39.18 -8.43
C MET A 279 -9.48 38.87 -9.67
N ALA A 280 -8.89 38.24 -10.68
CA ALA A 280 -9.57 37.80 -11.90
C ALA A 280 -10.66 36.75 -11.62
N ASP A 281 -11.54 36.47 -12.60
CA ASP A 281 -12.56 35.41 -12.52
C ASP A 281 -11.93 34.03 -12.30
N ASN A 282 -12.57 33.19 -11.50
CA ASN A 282 -12.09 31.86 -11.09
C ASN A 282 -10.63 31.88 -10.57
N PRO A 283 -10.35 32.58 -9.45
CA PRO A 283 -9.01 32.73 -8.93
C PRO A 283 -8.57 31.44 -8.25
N VAL A 284 -7.28 31.15 -8.36
CA VAL A 284 -6.63 30.04 -7.67
C VAL A 284 -5.92 30.61 -6.45
N ILE A 285 -6.29 30.18 -5.24
CA ILE A 285 -5.79 30.74 -3.98
C ILE A 285 -5.14 29.63 -3.16
N PHE A 286 -3.81 29.62 -3.13
CA PHE A 286 -3.03 28.64 -2.36
C PHE A 286 -2.51 29.33 -1.10
N ALA A 287 -3.22 29.21 0.01
CA ALA A 287 -2.87 29.83 1.30
C ALA A 287 -2.18 28.79 2.20
N MET A 288 -0.87 28.67 2.08
CA MET A 288 -0.08 27.54 2.60
C MET A 288 0.67 27.86 3.90
N ALA A 289 0.44 29.02 4.52
CA ALA A 289 0.97 29.29 5.85
C ALA A 289 0.44 28.28 6.89
N ASN A 290 1.32 27.83 7.79
CA ASN A 290 1.01 26.90 8.86
C ASN A 290 1.31 27.51 10.25
N PRO A 291 0.52 27.21 11.30
CA PRO A 291 -0.68 26.37 11.29
C PRO A 291 -1.95 27.09 10.79
N ASP A 292 -1.91 28.42 10.71
CA ASP A 292 -3.03 29.26 10.27
C ASP A 292 -2.73 29.88 8.90
N PRO A 293 -3.59 29.65 7.89
CA PRO A 293 -3.36 30.13 6.53
C PRO A 293 -3.51 31.65 6.42
N GLU A 294 -3.03 32.23 5.31
CA GLU A 294 -3.20 33.64 4.97
C GLU A 294 -4.67 34.07 4.96
N ILE A 295 -5.55 33.16 4.54
CA ILE A 295 -7.00 33.29 4.53
C ILE A 295 -7.61 31.89 4.61
N THR A 296 -8.73 31.75 5.31
CA THR A 296 -9.43 30.45 5.39
C THR A 296 -10.28 30.21 4.13
N PRO A 297 -10.53 28.94 3.74
CA PRO A 297 -11.45 28.63 2.65
C PRO A 297 -12.84 29.25 2.84
N GLU A 298 -13.36 29.28 4.07
CA GLU A 298 -14.66 29.90 4.37
C GLU A 298 -14.67 31.40 4.06
N GLU A 299 -13.63 32.13 4.48
CA GLU A 299 -13.49 33.56 4.21
C GLU A 299 -13.28 33.84 2.73
N ALA A 300 -12.49 33.02 2.05
CA ALA A 300 -12.26 33.14 0.62
C ALA A 300 -13.54 32.92 -0.19
N HIS A 301 -14.30 31.86 0.10
CA HIS A 301 -15.55 31.55 -0.60
C HIS A 301 -16.68 32.54 -0.29
N ALA A 302 -16.66 33.21 0.87
CA ALA A 302 -17.60 34.28 1.18
C ALA A 302 -17.48 35.48 0.22
N VAL A 303 -16.27 35.77 -0.25
CA VAL A 303 -16.00 36.86 -1.20
C VAL A 303 -15.99 36.38 -2.65
N ARG A 304 -15.40 35.20 -2.89
CA ARG A 304 -15.20 34.58 -4.20
C ARG A 304 -15.72 33.15 -4.19
N PRO A 305 -17.04 32.94 -4.37
CA PRO A 305 -17.63 31.60 -4.48
C PRO A 305 -17.05 30.76 -5.63
N ASP A 306 -16.46 31.43 -6.62
CA ASP A 306 -15.78 30.86 -7.78
C ASP A 306 -14.28 30.60 -7.56
N ALA A 307 -13.74 30.77 -6.35
CA ALA A 307 -12.34 30.47 -6.06
C ALA A 307 -12.08 28.97 -5.92
N ILE A 308 -10.91 28.53 -6.39
CA ILE A 308 -10.32 27.24 -6.04
C ILE A 308 -9.31 27.50 -4.92
N VAL A 309 -9.55 26.95 -3.74
CA VAL A 309 -8.74 27.21 -2.55
C VAL A 309 -7.99 25.96 -2.13
N ALA A 310 -6.70 26.10 -1.85
CA ALA A 310 -5.83 25.06 -1.30
C ALA A 310 -5.08 25.60 -0.09
N THR A 311 -4.83 24.74 0.90
CA THR A 311 -4.12 25.13 2.14
C THR A 311 -3.13 24.06 2.58
N GLY A 312 -2.27 24.37 3.55
CA GLY A 312 -1.40 23.36 4.18
C GLY A 312 -2.12 22.41 5.16
N ARG A 313 -3.37 22.73 5.56
CA ARG A 313 -4.07 22.02 6.63
C ARG A 313 -4.82 20.78 6.14
N SER A 314 -4.79 19.73 6.95
CA SER A 314 -5.41 18.44 6.64
C SER A 314 -6.92 18.40 6.81
N ASP A 315 -7.52 19.37 7.52
CA ASP A 315 -8.96 19.46 7.74
C ASP A 315 -9.70 20.18 6.60
N TYR A 316 -8.96 20.79 5.66
CA TYR A 316 -9.51 21.46 4.48
C TYR A 316 -9.34 20.63 3.19
N PRO A 317 -10.20 20.86 2.17
CA PRO A 317 -9.98 20.34 0.83
C PRO A 317 -8.64 20.81 0.24
N ASN A 318 -8.15 20.09 -0.76
CA ASN A 318 -6.96 20.45 -1.53
C ASN A 318 -5.72 20.72 -0.65
N GLN A 319 -5.40 19.78 0.25
CA GLN A 319 -4.24 19.92 1.11
C GLN A 319 -2.93 19.89 0.31
N VAL A 320 -2.15 20.97 0.36
CA VAL A 320 -0.78 21.02 -0.12
C VAL A 320 0.12 20.44 0.96
N ASN A 321 0.42 19.14 0.87
CA ASN A 321 1.22 18.42 1.86
C ASN A 321 2.44 17.76 1.21
N ASN A 322 3.63 18.12 1.68
CA ASN A 322 4.91 17.64 1.14
C ASN A 322 5.06 16.11 1.18
N VAL A 323 4.31 15.40 2.04
CA VAL A 323 4.27 13.93 2.08
C VAL A 323 3.86 13.29 0.75
N LEU A 324 3.14 14.03 -0.10
CA LEU A 324 2.77 13.59 -1.45
C LEU A 324 3.94 13.64 -2.45
N GLY A 325 5.04 14.29 -2.08
CA GLY A 325 6.19 14.55 -2.95
C GLY A 325 7.42 13.76 -2.53
N PHE A 326 8.05 14.16 -1.42
CA PHE A 326 9.41 13.71 -1.09
C PHE A 326 9.59 12.18 -1.04
N PRO A 327 8.68 11.35 -0.46
CA PRO A 327 8.92 9.91 -0.37
C PRO A 327 9.03 9.29 -1.77
N TYR A 328 8.14 9.69 -2.67
CA TYR A 328 8.02 9.12 -4.01
C TYR A 328 9.08 9.66 -4.97
N LEU A 329 9.46 10.93 -4.81
CA LEU A 329 10.53 11.54 -5.58
C LEU A 329 11.86 10.86 -5.28
N PHE A 330 12.17 10.64 -4.00
CA PHE A 330 13.34 9.84 -3.61
C PHE A 330 13.24 8.38 -4.04
N ARG A 331 12.06 7.73 -3.96
CA ARG A 331 11.91 6.35 -4.45
C ARG A 331 12.35 6.22 -5.91
N GLY A 332 11.84 7.09 -6.77
CA GLY A 332 12.19 7.09 -8.20
C GLY A 332 13.67 7.41 -8.43
N ALA A 333 14.21 8.40 -7.72
CA ALA A 333 15.62 8.77 -7.80
C ALA A 333 16.56 7.65 -7.31
N LEU A 334 16.23 6.99 -6.19
CA LEU A 334 17.02 5.90 -5.62
C LEU A 334 17.00 4.68 -6.51
N ASP A 335 15.86 4.31 -7.10
CA ASP A 335 15.75 3.09 -7.91
C ASP A 335 16.56 3.13 -9.21
N ILE A 336 16.83 4.33 -9.72
CA ILE A 336 17.71 4.56 -10.87
C ILE A 336 19.16 4.92 -10.48
N HIS A 337 19.47 4.89 -9.18
CA HIS A 337 20.72 5.38 -8.60
C HIS A 337 21.07 6.79 -9.12
N ALA A 338 20.10 7.73 -9.14
CA ALA A 338 20.26 9.06 -9.72
C ALA A 338 21.45 9.82 -9.12
N ARG A 339 22.14 10.63 -9.92
CA ARG A 339 23.18 11.57 -9.44
C ARG A 339 22.58 12.81 -8.78
N ALA A 340 21.41 13.24 -9.24
CA ALA A 340 20.73 14.44 -8.79
C ALA A 340 19.21 14.29 -8.94
N ILE A 341 18.46 15.17 -8.25
CA ILE A 341 17.06 15.46 -8.54
C ILE A 341 17.03 16.81 -9.27
N ASN A 342 16.74 16.79 -10.57
CA ASN A 342 16.65 17.99 -11.42
C ASN A 342 15.19 18.48 -11.55
N ASP A 343 15.00 19.58 -12.29
CA ASP A 343 13.68 20.20 -12.44
C ASP A 343 12.74 19.34 -13.28
N GLU A 344 13.22 18.62 -14.30
CA GLU A 344 12.41 17.69 -15.09
C GLU A 344 11.82 16.57 -14.21
N MET A 345 12.59 16.05 -13.25
CA MET A 345 12.09 15.07 -12.28
C MET A 345 11.03 15.66 -11.35
N LYS A 346 11.18 16.92 -10.91
CA LYS A 346 10.18 17.63 -10.10
C LYS A 346 8.89 17.90 -10.89
N ILE A 347 9.01 18.32 -12.14
CA ILE A 347 7.88 18.55 -13.05
C ILE A 347 7.15 17.24 -13.32
N ALA A 348 7.87 16.16 -13.62
CA ALA A 348 7.27 14.84 -13.82
C ALA A 348 6.53 14.34 -12.56
N CYS A 349 7.05 14.64 -11.36
CA CYS A 349 6.36 14.37 -10.10
C CYS A 349 5.04 15.16 -10.00
N ALA A 350 5.08 16.46 -10.27
CA ALA A 350 3.92 17.34 -10.23
C ALA A 350 2.83 16.94 -11.24
N GLU A 351 3.22 16.61 -12.47
CA GLU A 351 2.33 16.13 -13.52
C GLU A 351 1.70 14.78 -13.15
N ALA A 352 2.48 13.83 -12.63
CA ALA A 352 1.98 12.53 -12.22
C ALA A 352 0.97 12.63 -11.06
N LEU A 353 1.20 13.54 -10.10
CA LEU A 353 0.25 13.85 -9.02
C LEU A 353 -1.03 14.48 -9.58
N ALA A 354 -0.90 15.40 -10.53
CA ALA A 354 -2.02 16.08 -11.15
C ALA A 354 -2.91 15.10 -11.93
N GLU A 355 -2.31 14.22 -12.75
CA GLU A 355 -3.05 13.18 -13.49
C GLU A 355 -3.70 12.18 -12.53
N LEU A 356 -3.03 11.76 -11.46
CA LEU A 356 -3.58 10.81 -10.49
C LEU A 356 -4.86 11.34 -9.81
N ALA A 357 -4.92 12.64 -9.49
CA ALA A 357 -6.11 13.26 -8.93
C ALA A 357 -7.31 13.30 -9.89
N ARG A 358 -7.09 13.17 -11.20
CA ARG A 358 -8.14 13.13 -12.22
C ARG A 358 -8.72 11.73 -12.41
N GLU A 359 -8.01 10.69 -11.99
CA GLU A 359 -8.49 9.32 -12.04
C GLU A 359 -9.56 9.05 -10.96
N ASP A 360 -10.40 8.05 -11.21
CA ASP A 360 -11.39 7.59 -10.21
C ASP A 360 -10.70 7.17 -8.91
N VAL A 361 -11.18 7.70 -7.79
CA VAL A 361 -10.61 7.44 -6.47
C VAL A 361 -11.07 6.08 -5.96
N PRO A 362 -10.16 5.17 -5.54
CA PRO A 362 -10.53 3.87 -5.00
C PRO A 362 -11.42 3.96 -3.76
N ASP A 363 -12.35 3.00 -3.60
CA ASP A 363 -13.28 2.96 -2.46
C ASP A 363 -12.57 2.94 -1.10
N GLU A 364 -11.39 2.32 -1.02
CA GLU A 364 -10.55 2.27 0.18
C GLU A 364 -10.15 3.67 0.69
N VAL A 365 -9.88 4.59 -0.24
CA VAL A 365 -9.56 5.99 0.09
C VAL A 365 -10.83 6.73 0.51
N ALA A 366 -11.96 6.48 -0.16
CA ALA A 366 -13.24 7.09 0.21
C ALA A 366 -13.70 6.69 1.62
N MET A 367 -13.44 5.44 2.04
CA MET A 367 -13.71 4.97 3.40
C MET A 367 -12.86 5.67 4.45
N ALA A 368 -11.56 5.89 4.20
CA ALA A 368 -10.65 6.57 5.13
C ALA A 368 -11.05 8.03 5.40
N TYR A 369 -11.60 8.72 4.40
CA TYR A 369 -12.00 10.13 4.49
C TYR A 369 -13.52 10.34 4.70
N GLY A 370 -14.31 9.25 4.72
CA GLY A 370 -15.75 9.28 5.00
C GLY A 370 -16.62 10.02 3.96
N LYS A 371 -16.06 10.30 2.79
CA LYS A 371 -16.73 10.97 1.65
C LYS A 371 -16.18 10.45 0.33
N LYS A 372 -17.01 10.42 -0.71
CA LYS A 372 -16.55 10.15 -2.08
C LYS A 372 -15.75 11.36 -2.57
N LEU A 373 -14.47 11.15 -2.85
CA LEU A 373 -13.60 12.15 -3.46
C LEU A 373 -13.69 11.99 -4.98
N SER A 374 -13.86 13.09 -5.70
CA SER A 374 -13.93 13.12 -7.16
C SER A 374 -13.30 14.40 -7.66
N PHE A 375 -12.55 14.31 -8.75
CA PHE A 375 -11.88 15.46 -9.37
C PHE A 375 -12.82 16.66 -9.53
N GLY A 376 -12.39 17.82 -9.04
CA GLY A 376 -13.19 19.04 -9.02
C GLY A 376 -12.57 20.15 -8.18
N ARG A 377 -13.32 21.22 -7.94
CA ARG A 377 -12.83 22.41 -7.20
C ARG A 377 -12.36 22.10 -5.79
N ASP A 378 -12.96 21.10 -5.14
CA ASP A 378 -12.61 20.65 -3.79
C ASP A 378 -11.69 19.40 -3.79
N TYR A 379 -11.20 18.97 -4.96
CA TYR A 379 -10.27 17.86 -5.10
C TYR A 379 -9.40 18.01 -6.36
N ILE A 380 -8.32 18.78 -6.22
CA ILE A 380 -7.30 19.00 -7.26
C ILE A 380 -5.95 18.31 -6.97
N ILE A 381 -5.79 17.73 -5.78
CA ILE A 381 -4.55 17.08 -5.30
C ILE A 381 -4.96 15.75 -4.64
N PRO A 382 -4.26 14.63 -4.89
CA PRO A 382 -4.59 13.35 -4.27
C PRO A 382 -4.31 13.38 -2.76
N THR A 383 -4.86 12.42 -2.01
CA THR A 383 -4.64 12.38 -0.55
C THR A 383 -3.44 11.51 -0.17
N PRO A 384 -2.74 11.78 0.96
CA PRO A 384 -1.54 11.05 1.37
C PRO A 384 -1.66 9.53 1.47
N PHE A 385 -2.86 9.02 1.77
CA PHE A 385 -3.13 7.60 1.93
C PHE A 385 -3.65 6.92 0.66
N ASP A 386 -3.58 7.59 -0.49
CA ASP A 386 -3.90 6.96 -1.76
C ASP A 386 -2.83 5.91 -2.12
N PRO A 387 -3.17 4.60 -2.14
CA PRO A 387 -2.19 3.54 -2.38
C PRO A 387 -1.61 3.57 -3.79
N ARG A 388 -2.19 4.34 -4.71
CA ARG A 388 -1.70 4.50 -6.08
C ARG A 388 -0.42 5.32 -6.17
N LEU A 389 -0.16 6.20 -5.18
CA LEU A 389 0.99 7.11 -5.20
C LEU A 389 2.32 6.35 -5.41
N ILE A 390 2.52 5.23 -4.71
CA ILE A 390 3.77 4.47 -4.75
C ILE A 390 4.07 3.84 -6.11
N TYR A 391 3.08 3.55 -6.95
CA TYR A 391 3.29 2.93 -8.26
C TYR A 391 2.94 3.84 -9.44
N THR A 392 2.51 5.08 -9.19
CA THR A 392 2.28 6.09 -10.22
C THR A 392 3.41 7.12 -10.26
N ILE A 393 3.81 7.66 -9.10
CA ILE A 393 4.74 8.80 -9.03
C ILE A 393 6.21 8.38 -9.27
N PRO A 394 6.79 7.38 -8.57
CA PRO A 394 8.19 7.00 -8.77
C PRO A 394 8.53 6.61 -10.22
N PRO A 395 7.67 5.88 -10.97
CA PRO A 395 7.90 5.61 -12.40
C PRO A 395 8.02 6.86 -13.28
N ALA A 396 7.24 7.91 -13.00
CA ALA A 396 7.33 9.17 -13.75
C ALA A 396 8.66 9.88 -13.46
N VAL A 397 9.02 9.96 -12.18
CA VAL A 397 10.29 10.53 -11.72
C VAL A 397 11.49 9.75 -12.27
N ALA A 398 11.45 8.42 -12.20
CA ALA A 398 12.49 7.54 -12.71
C ALA A 398 12.69 7.72 -14.22
N ARG A 399 11.59 7.83 -14.99
CA ARG A 399 11.63 8.10 -16.42
C ARG A 399 12.31 9.43 -16.73
N ALA A 400 11.89 10.51 -16.09
CA ALA A 400 12.52 11.82 -16.26
C ALA A 400 14.02 11.81 -15.90
N GLY A 401 14.40 11.11 -14.83
CA GLY A 401 15.79 10.95 -14.44
C GLY A 401 16.63 10.14 -15.45
N MET A 402 16.03 9.15 -16.11
CA MET A 402 16.67 8.42 -17.22
C MET A 402 16.81 9.29 -18.46
N ASP A 403 15.75 10.01 -18.84
CA ASP A 403 15.71 10.84 -20.04
C ASP A 403 16.71 12.01 -19.98
N THR A 404 16.92 12.57 -18.78
CA THR A 404 17.90 13.63 -18.52
C THR A 404 19.34 13.11 -18.32
N GLY A 405 19.54 11.79 -18.28
CA GLY A 405 20.86 11.18 -18.15
C GLY A 405 21.47 11.19 -16.75
N VAL A 406 20.69 11.52 -15.71
CA VAL A 406 21.17 11.47 -14.32
C VAL A 406 21.14 10.05 -13.73
N ALA A 407 20.48 9.10 -14.40
CA ALA A 407 20.40 7.69 -14.00
C ALA A 407 21.74 6.95 -14.16
N ARG A 408 22.15 6.20 -13.13
CA ARG A 408 23.27 5.24 -13.22
C ARG A 408 22.80 3.79 -13.40
N ARG A 409 21.53 3.53 -13.10
CA ARG A 409 20.89 2.22 -13.24
C ARG A 409 19.54 2.37 -13.95
N PRO A 410 19.52 2.50 -15.30
CA PRO A 410 18.28 2.62 -16.05
C PRO A 410 17.37 1.39 -15.87
N ILE A 411 16.07 1.64 -15.77
CA ILE A 411 15.03 0.61 -15.68
C ILE A 411 14.58 0.25 -17.09
N VAL A 412 14.80 -1.01 -17.49
CA VAL A 412 14.47 -1.50 -18.84
C VAL A 412 12.97 -1.79 -18.98
N ASP A 413 12.37 -2.42 -17.96
CA ASP A 413 10.96 -2.78 -17.94
C ASP A 413 10.21 -1.95 -16.89
N MET A 414 9.57 -0.88 -17.36
CA MET A 414 8.82 0.05 -16.51
C MET A 414 7.52 -0.57 -15.97
N ASP A 415 6.94 -1.55 -16.67
CA ASP A 415 5.73 -2.22 -16.21
C ASP A 415 6.07 -3.19 -15.07
N ALA A 416 7.13 -3.98 -15.20
CA ALA A 416 7.64 -4.80 -14.10
C ALA A 416 8.02 -3.94 -12.89
N TYR A 417 8.64 -2.78 -13.11
CA TYR A 417 8.95 -1.83 -12.04
C TYR A 417 7.70 -1.36 -11.28
N ARG A 418 6.64 -0.97 -12.00
CA ARG A 418 5.33 -0.60 -11.40
C ARG A 418 4.74 -1.73 -10.55
N HIS A 419 4.75 -2.96 -11.07
CA HIS A 419 4.25 -4.12 -10.33
C HIS A 419 5.06 -4.39 -9.06
N ASN A 420 6.39 -4.28 -9.13
CA ASN A 420 7.26 -4.44 -7.97
C ASN A 420 6.99 -3.38 -6.89
N LEU A 421 6.78 -2.11 -7.27
CA LEU A 421 6.43 -1.05 -6.33
C LEU A 421 5.07 -1.32 -5.65
N LYS A 422 4.08 -1.78 -6.40
CA LYS A 422 2.77 -2.18 -5.85
C LYS A 422 2.90 -3.30 -4.81
N ALA A 423 3.82 -4.24 -5.00
CA ALA A 423 4.07 -5.33 -4.06
C ALA A 423 4.84 -4.92 -2.79
N ARG A 424 5.54 -3.77 -2.77
CA ARG A 424 6.39 -3.35 -1.62
C ARG A 424 5.61 -2.88 -0.40
N MET A 425 4.43 -2.28 -0.59
CA MET A 425 3.64 -1.75 0.52
C MET A 425 2.95 -2.82 1.37
N ASP A 426 3.00 -4.07 0.92
CA ASP A 426 2.41 -5.19 1.63
C ASP A 426 3.15 -6.50 1.27
N PRO A 427 3.94 -7.10 2.19
CA PRO A 427 4.55 -8.42 1.97
C PRO A 427 3.51 -9.50 1.64
N THR A 428 2.26 -9.32 2.06
CA THR A 428 1.12 -10.17 1.69
C THR A 428 0.65 -9.91 0.26
N ALA A 429 0.82 -8.68 -0.25
CA ALA A 429 0.58 -8.36 -1.66
C ALA A 429 1.58 -9.03 -2.58
N SER A 430 2.80 -9.39 -2.17
CA SER A 430 3.69 -10.18 -3.04
C SER A 430 3.12 -11.59 -3.31
N VAL A 431 2.62 -12.26 -2.26
CA VAL A 431 1.98 -13.58 -2.39
C VAL A 431 0.65 -13.47 -3.13
N LEU A 432 -0.21 -12.51 -2.76
CA LEU A 432 -1.49 -12.27 -3.43
C LEU A 432 -1.30 -11.81 -4.90
N SER A 433 -0.31 -10.97 -5.19
CA SER A 433 0.03 -10.55 -6.56
C SER A 433 0.60 -11.71 -7.37
N GLY A 434 1.39 -12.60 -6.75
CA GLY A 434 1.84 -13.84 -7.37
C GLY A 434 0.65 -14.72 -7.77
N ILE A 435 -0.33 -14.90 -6.88
CA ILE A 435 -1.57 -15.64 -7.18
C ILE A 435 -2.36 -14.93 -8.28
N ALA A 436 -2.52 -13.61 -8.21
CA ALA A 436 -3.23 -12.83 -9.22
C ALA A 436 -2.57 -12.94 -10.61
N ALA A 437 -1.24 -12.90 -10.68
CA ALA A 437 -0.49 -13.08 -11.92
C ALA A 437 -0.69 -14.48 -12.52
N ARG A 438 -0.65 -15.53 -11.69
CA ARG A 438 -0.95 -16.90 -12.14
C ARG A 438 -2.41 -17.06 -12.58
N ALA A 439 -3.36 -16.49 -11.84
CA ALA A 439 -4.77 -16.52 -12.20
C ALA A 439 -5.00 -15.83 -13.56
N LYS A 440 -4.33 -14.68 -13.78
CA LYS A 440 -4.32 -13.98 -15.07
C LYS A 440 -3.71 -14.82 -16.20
N ALA A 441 -2.69 -15.63 -15.92
CA ALA A 441 -2.15 -16.56 -16.91
C ALA A 441 -3.09 -17.74 -17.19
N ALA A 442 -3.79 -18.23 -16.17
CA ALA A 442 -4.71 -19.36 -16.26
C ALA A 442 -5.99 -19.04 -17.07
N GLN A 443 -6.46 -17.78 -17.04
CA GLN A 443 -7.67 -17.34 -17.76
C GLN A 443 -8.91 -18.21 -17.48
N ALA A 444 -9.08 -18.65 -16.23
CA ALA A 444 -10.10 -19.63 -15.86
C ALA A 444 -11.53 -19.10 -16.06
N ARG A 445 -12.45 -19.97 -16.50
CA ARG A 445 -13.90 -19.72 -16.46
C ARG A 445 -14.41 -19.97 -15.04
N MET A 446 -14.49 -18.92 -14.25
CA MET A 446 -14.85 -18.97 -12.83
C MET A 446 -16.36 -19.05 -12.64
N ILE A 447 -16.84 -20.06 -11.92
CA ILE A 447 -18.25 -20.20 -11.53
C ILE A 447 -18.48 -19.50 -10.19
N PHE A 448 -19.37 -18.51 -10.20
CA PHE A 448 -19.87 -17.82 -9.02
C PHE A 448 -21.29 -18.31 -8.71
N ALA A 449 -21.44 -19.07 -7.62
CA ALA A 449 -22.66 -19.85 -7.38
C ALA A 449 -23.90 -19.01 -6.98
N GLU A 450 -23.73 -17.80 -6.46
CA GLU A 450 -24.77 -17.03 -5.78
C GLU A 450 -25.04 -15.68 -6.45
N GLY A 451 -25.61 -15.71 -7.66
CA GLY A 451 -25.88 -14.51 -8.47
C GLY A 451 -26.96 -13.56 -7.94
N ASP A 452 -27.59 -13.83 -6.80
CA ASP A 452 -28.53 -12.92 -6.12
C ASP A 452 -27.88 -12.13 -4.96
N ASP A 453 -26.61 -12.41 -4.65
CA ASP A 453 -25.82 -11.70 -3.65
C ASP A 453 -24.96 -10.61 -4.32
N GLU A 454 -25.11 -9.38 -3.83
CA GLU A 454 -24.41 -8.22 -4.39
C GLU A 454 -22.89 -8.37 -4.31
N ARG A 455 -22.35 -8.97 -3.24
CA ARG A 455 -20.90 -9.09 -3.03
C ARG A 455 -20.30 -10.06 -4.05
N VAL A 456 -21.01 -11.15 -4.33
CA VAL A 456 -20.64 -12.15 -5.33
C VAL A 456 -20.67 -11.55 -6.73
N LEU A 457 -21.69 -10.76 -7.07
CA LEU A 457 -21.78 -10.06 -8.34
C LEU A 457 -20.63 -9.04 -8.52
N ARG A 458 -20.35 -8.22 -7.49
CA ARG A 458 -19.21 -7.30 -7.50
C ARG A 458 -17.89 -8.03 -7.71
N ALA A 459 -17.68 -9.17 -7.03
CA ALA A 459 -16.48 -9.99 -7.19
C ALA A 459 -16.38 -10.58 -8.61
N ALA A 460 -17.49 -11.05 -9.18
CA ALA A 460 -17.55 -11.57 -10.55
C ALA A 460 -17.20 -10.50 -11.60
N VAL A 461 -17.76 -9.29 -11.46
CA VAL A 461 -17.43 -8.14 -12.31
C VAL A 461 -15.96 -7.77 -12.17
N ALA A 462 -15.46 -7.68 -10.94
CA ALA A 462 -14.06 -7.36 -10.69
C ALA A 462 -13.12 -8.42 -11.26
N TYR A 463 -13.48 -9.71 -11.16
CA TYR A 463 -12.70 -10.84 -11.71
C TYR A 463 -12.51 -10.69 -13.23
N GLN A 464 -13.60 -10.39 -13.93
CA GLN A 464 -13.58 -10.24 -15.38
C GLN A 464 -12.90 -8.94 -15.83
N ARG A 465 -13.22 -7.80 -15.22
CA ARG A 465 -12.62 -6.49 -15.57
C ARG A 465 -11.12 -6.41 -15.28
N SER A 466 -10.65 -7.15 -14.27
CA SER A 466 -9.22 -7.27 -13.98
C SER A 466 -8.47 -8.20 -14.96
N GLY A 467 -9.21 -8.84 -15.87
CA GLY A 467 -8.68 -9.72 -16.90
C GLY A 467 -8.22 -11.08 -16.38
N TYR A 468 -8.79 -11.60 -15.29
CA TYR A 468 -8.42 -12.92 -14.75
C TYR A 468 -9.08 -14.09 -15.48
N GLY A 469 -10.14 -13.83 -16.25
CA GLY A 469 -10.85 -14.85 -17.03
C GLY A 469 -12.32 -14.48 -17.24
N LYS A 470 -13.15 -15.48 -17.54
CA LYS A 470 -14.61 -15.29 -17.71
C LYS A 470 -15.36 -15.61 -16.43
N ALA A 471 -16.31 -14.75 -16.06
CA ALA A 471 -17.17 -14.98 -14.91
C ALA A 471 -18.52 -15.59 -15.33
N LEU A 472 -18.78 -16.81 -14.86
CA LEU A 472 -20.03 -17.55 -15.02
C LEU A 472 -20.85 -17.40 -13.74
N VAL A 473 -21.95 -16.64 -13.77
CA VAL A 473 -22.79 -16.36 -12.60
C VAL A 473 -24.02 -17.26 -12.61
N VAL A 474 -24.20 -18.05 -11.55
CA VAL A 474 -25.39 -18.90 -11.40
C VAL A 474 -26.54 -18.11 -10.80
N GLY A 475 -27.57 -17.86 -11.60
CA GLY A 475 -28.70 -17.02 -11.20
C GLY A 475 -29.74 -16.85 -12.31
N ARG A 476 -30.87 -16.23 -11.98
CA ARG A 476 -31.88 -15.85 -12.98
C ARG A 476 -31.46 -14.53 -13.62
N GLU A 477 -31.60 -14.43 -14.94
CA GLU A 477 -31.16 -13.25 -15.70
C GLU A 477 -31.79 -11.93 -15.19
N ALA A 478 -33.09 -11.95 -14.90
CA ALA A 478 -33.81 -10.79 -14.37
C ALA A 478 -33.25 -10.34 -13.01
N ASP A 479 -33.10 -11.28 -12.07
CA ASP A 479 -32.64 -11.01 -10.70
C ASP A 479 -31.19 -10.49 -10.68
N VAL A 480 -30.30 -11.10 -11.49
CA VAL A 480 -28.90 -10.67 -11.62
C VAL A 480 -28.81 -9.25 -12.18
N LYS A 481 -29.58 -8.97 -13.24
CA LYS A 481 -29.60 -7.65 -13.88
C LYS A 481 -30.09 -6.57 -12.90
N GLU A 482 -31.19 -6.83 -12.21
CA GLU A 482 -31.75 -5.90 -11.22
C GLU A 482 -30.75 -5.62 -10.09
N LYS A 483 -30.09 -6.66 -9.57
CA LYS A 483 -29.06 -6.52 -8.52
C LYS A 483 -27.85 -5.71 -8.98
N LEU A 484 -27.37 -5.93 -10.20
CA LEU A 484 -26.27 -5.14 -10.77
C LEU A 484 -26.66 -3.67 -10.95
N GLU A 485 -27.89 -3.39 -11.40
CA GLU A 485 -28.41 -2.02 -11.51
C GLU A 485 -28.48 -1.34 -10.13
N GLN A 486 -29.00 -2.03 -9.10
CA GLN A 486 -29.05 -1.54 -7.72
C GLN A 486 -27.64 -1.27 -7.15
N ALA A 487 -26.65 -2.07 -7.54
CA ALA A 487 -25.26 -1.92 -7.12
C ALA A 487 -24.49 -0.83 -7.88
N GLY A 488 -25.11 -0.19 -8.90
CA GLY A 488 -24.46 0.81 -9.76
C GLY A 488 -23.56 0.22 -10.85
N LEU A 489 -23.72 -1.06 -11.19
CA LEU A 489 -22.92 -1.84 -12.13
C LEU A 489 -23.77 -2.43 -13.28
N GLY A 490 -24.86 -1.76 -13.66
CA GLY A 490 -25.83 -2.27 -14.65
C GLY A 490 -25.23 -2.50 -16.05
N ASP A 491 -24.18 -1.76 -16.40
CA ASP A 491 -23.40 -1.94 -17.63
C ASP A 491 -22.68 -3.29 -17.67
N ALA A 492 -22.22 -3.78 -16.50
CA ALA A 492 -21.46 -5.01 -16.37
C ALA A 492 -22.30 -6.28 -16.66
N TYR A 493 -23.63 -6.20 -16.68
CA TYR A 493 -24.49 -7.35 -17.00
C TYR A 493 -24.15 -7.96 -18.36
N ARG A 494 -23.73 -7.15 -19.34
CA ARG A 494 -23.33 -7.63 -20.68
C ARG A 494 -21.96 -8.31 -20.69
N GLU A 495 -21.16 -8.12 -19.65
CA GLU A 495 -19.85 -8.71 -19.50
C GLU A 495 -19.97 -10.13 -18.91
N LEU A 496 -20.87 -10.34 -17.96
CA LEU A 496 -21.03 -11.62 -17.25
C LEU A 496 -21.85 -12.65 -18.06
N GLU A 497 -21.52 -13.93 -17.92
CA GLU A 497 -22.33 -15.02 -18.46
C GLU A 497 -23.26 -15.58 -17.36
N VAL A 498 -24.57 -15.33 -17.49
CA VAL A 498 -25.55 -15.79 -16.49
C VAL A 498 -26.10 -17.17 -16.87
N VAL A 499 -25.91 -18.16 -16.00
CA VAL A 499 -26.28 -19.56 -16.25
C VAL A 499 -27.29 -20.04 -15.21
N ASN A 500 -28.29 -20.82 -15.64
CA ASN A 500 -29.24 -21.49 -14.77
C ASN A 500 -29.84 -22.75 -15.43
N ALA A 501 -30.67 -23.47 -14.69
CA ALA A 501 -31.32 -24.67 -15.17
C ALA A 501 -32.29 -24.43 -16.36
N ALA A 502 -32.80 -23.21 -16.55
CA ALA A 502 -33.73 -22.91 -17.64
C ALA A 502 -33.02 -22.60 -18.97
N ASN A 503 -31.80 -22.04 -18.93
CA ASN A 503 -31.04 -21.69 -20.14
C ASN A 503 -29.91 -22.69 -20.48
N THR A 504 -29.58 -23.63 -19.60
CA THR A 504 -28.58 -24.67 -19.90
C THR A 504 -29.12 -25.78 -20.79
N ARG A 505 -28.33 -26.16 -21.81
CA ARG A 505 -28.59 -27.35 -22.64
C ARG A 505 -28.13 -28.67 -22.00
N HIS A 506 -27.47 -28.61 -20.85
CA HIS A 506 -26.76 -29.75 -20.23
C HIS A 506 -27.53 -30.39 -19.08
N LEU A 507 -28.76 -29.94 -18.79
CA LEU A 507 -29.50 -30.34 -17.60
C LEU A 507 -29.78 -31.84 -17.52
N GLU A 508 -30.06 -32.50 -18.64
CA GLU A 508 -30.28 -33.95 -18.66
C GLU A 508 -29.01 -34.76 -18.36
N ALA A 509 -27.85 -34.28 -18.83
CA ALA A 509 -26.56 -34.89 -18.50
C ALA A 509 -26.28 -34.76 -17.00
N TYR A 510 -26.53 -33.57 -16.43
CA TYR A 510 -26.37 -33.30 -15.01
C TYR A 510 -27.24 -34.21 -14.14
N ARG A 511 -28.52 -34.38 -14.49
CA ARG A 511 -29.44 -35.28 -13.78
C ARG A 511 -28.99 -36.73 -13.88
N SER A 512 -28.58 -37.16 -15.07
CA SER A 512 -28.10 -38.53 -15.30
C SER A 512 -26.87 -38.85 -14.44
N PHE A 513 -25.90 -37.93 -14.40
CA PHE A 513 -24.72 -38.04 -13.54
C PHE A 513 -25.10 -38.13 -12.06
N LEU A 514 -25.94 -37.22 -11.58
CA LEU A 514 -26.33 -37.14 -10.18
C LEU A 514 -27.14 -38.38 -9.75
N TYR A 515 -28.03 -38.87 -10.60
CA TYR A 515 -28.80 -40.09 -10.34
C TYR A 515 -27.89 -41.32 -10.25
N GLN A 516 -26.96 -41.49 -11.19
CA GLN A 516 -26.02 -42.62 -11.15
C GLN A 516 -25.22 -42.67 -9.84
N ARG A 517 -24.82 -41.50 -9.33
CA ARG A 517 -24.06 -41.35 -8.09
C ARG A 517 -24.90 -41.55 -6.82
N LEU A 518 -26.16 -41.11 -6.82
CA LEU A 518 -26.98 -41.03 -5.59
C LEU A 518 -28.11 -42.05 -5.50
N GLN A 519 -28.44 -42.79 -6.57
CA GLN A 519 -29.55 -43.77 -6.59
C GLN A 519 -29.46 -44.83 -5.48
N ARG A 520 -28.24 -45.19 -5.04
CA ARG A 520 -28.02 -46.13 -3.92
C ARG A 520 -27.91 -45.47 -2.55
N LYS A 521 -27.99 -44.14 -2.49
CA LYS A 521 -28.03 -43.33 -1.28
C LYS A 521 -29.46 -42.85 -0.96
N GLY A 522 -30.47 -43.41 -1.61
CA GLY A 522 -31.89 -43.14 -1.34
C GLY A 522 -32.53 -42.03 -2.17
N PHE A 523 -31.84 -41.46 -3.15
CA PHE A 523 -32.37 -40.38 -3.99
C PHE A 523 -33.12 -40.95 -5.21
N ASP A 524 -34.37 -40.54 -5.38
CA ASP A 524 -35.18 -40.87 -6.55
C ASP A 524 -35.04 -39.80 -7.66
N THR A 525 -35.66 -40.04 -8.82
CA THR A 525 -35.61 -39.10 -9.95
C THR A 525 -36.21 -37.74 -9.61
N HIS A 526 -37.18 -37.65 -8.70
CA HIS A 526 -37.78 -36.39 -8.29
C HIS A 526 -36.80 -35.57 -7.43
N ASP A 527 -36.11 -36.20 -6.49
CA ASP A 527 -35.06 -35.57 -5.71
C ASP A 527 -33.91 -35.07 -6.57
N ILE A 528 -33.45 -35.88 -7.52
CA ILE A 528 -32.40 -35.49 -8.48
C ILE A 528 -32.84 -34.29 -9.31
N ASN A 529 -34.07 -34.29 -9.82
CA ASN A 529 -34.61 -33.16 -10.57
C ASN A 529 -34.63 -31.89 -9.72
N ARG A 530 -35.06 -32.00 -8.46
CA ARG A 530 -35.10 -30.87 -7.52
C ARG A 530 -33.70 -30.32 -7.24
N LEU A 531 -32.73 -31.19 -6.92
CA LEU A 531 -31.35 -30.79 -6.64
C LEU A 531 -30.70 -30.11 -7.84
N ALA A 532 -30.72 -30.78 -9.00
CA ALA A 532 -30.08 -30.27 -10.21
C ALA A 532 -30.75 -28.99 -10.76
N GLN A 533 -32.04 -28.77 -10.52
CA GLN A 533 -32.73 -27.57 -11.04
C GLN A 533 -32.76 -26.39 -10.06
N ARG A 534 -32.92 -26.66 -8.76
CA ARG A 534 -33.27 -25.62 -7.78
C ARG A 534 -32.15 -25.28 -6.81
N ASP A 535 -31.20 -26.18 -6.56
CA ASP A 535 -30.08 -25.87 -5.68
C ASP A 535 -28.88 -25.38 -6.49
N ARG A 536 -28.57 -24.09 -6.32
CA ARG A 536 -27.50 -23.39 -7.03
C ARG A 536 -26.11 -23.98 -6.76
N HIS A 537 -25.87 -24.51 -5.56
CA HIS A 537 -24.55 -25.04 -5.19
C HIS A 537 -24.33 -26.38 -5.88
N VAL A 538 -25.35 -27.24 -5.87
CA VAL A 538 -25.34 -28.52 -6.61
C VAL A 538 -25.24 -28.27 -8.11
N PHE A 539 -26.02 -27.33 -8.65
CA PHE A 539 -25.95 -26.96 -10.07
C PHE A 539 -24.56 -26.45 -10.49
N SER A 540 -23.96 -25.57 -9.68
CA SER A 540 -22.62 -25.04 -9.91
C SER A 540 -21.54 -26.13 -9.85
N ALA A 541 -21.66 -27.05 -8.89
CA ALA A 541 -20.78 -28.20 -8.80
C ALA A 541 -20.92 -29.14 -10.01
N LEU A 542 -22.15 -29.36 -10.51
CA LEU A 542 -22.41 -30.13 -11.72
C LEU A 542 -21.79 -29.47 -12.96
N MET A 543 -21.84 -28.14 -13.08
CA MET A 543 -21.14 -27.41 -14.14
C MET A 543 -19.64 -27.68 -14.11
N LEU A 544 -19.01 -27.62 -12.93
CA LEU A 544 -17.58 -27.90 -12.76
C LEU A 544 -17.24 -29.35 -13.09
N ALA A 545 -18.05 -30.31 -12.63
CA ALA A 545 -17.82 -31.75 -12.87
C ALA A 545 -17.83 -32.11 -14.37
N HIS A 546 -18.56 -31.34 -15.18
CA HIS A 546 -18.65 -31.53 -16.63
C HIS A 546 -17.74 -30.59 -17.44
N GLY A 547 -16.86 -29.81 -16.79
CA GLY A 547 -15.95 -28.88 -17.48
C GLY A 547 -16.64 -27.69 -18.13
N HIS A 548 -17.85 -27.34 -17.67
CA HIS A 548 -18.58 -26.16 -18.14
C HIS A 548 -18.18 -24.88 -17.39
N GLY A 549 -17.34 -25.01 -16.36
CA GLY A 549 -16.45 -23.98 -15.85
C GLY A 549 -15.16 -24.67 -15.38
N ASP A 550 -14.13 -23.87 -15.11
CA ASP A 550 -12.80 -24.38 -14.76
C ASP A 550 -12.56 -24.37 -13.25
N ALA A 551 -13.25 -23.50 -12.51
CA ALA A 551 -13.18 -23.40 -11.05
C ALA A 551 -14.49 -22.89 -10.44
N LEU A 552 -14.71 -23.14 -9.15
CA LEU A 552 -15.94 -22.80 -8.43
C LEU A 552 -15.65 -22.04 -7.13
N VAL A 553 -16.34 -20.90 -6.95
CA VAL A 553 -16.49 -20.22 -5.67
C VAL A 553 -17.94 -20.22 -5.23
N THR A 554 -18.18 -20.60 -3.97
CA THR A 554 -19.53 -20.79 -3.42
C THR A 554 -19.57 -20.54 -1.91
N GLY A 555 -20.75 -20.27 -1.35
CA GLY A 555 -20.99 -20.29 0.10
C GLY A 555 -20.97 -18.91 0.76
N ALA A 556 -20.92 -17.82 -0.01
CA ALA A 556 -21.00 -16.47 0.51
C ALA A 556 -22.34 -16.16 1.23
N THR A 557 -23.37 -16.98 1.00
CA THR A 557 -24.73 -16.76 1.54
C THR A 557 -25.19 -17.79 2.58
N ARG A 558 -24.49 -18.92 2.72
CA ARG A 558 -24.88 -20.03 3.61
C ARG A 558 -23.71 -20.53 4.45
N LYS A 559 -24.00 -21.16 5.59
CA LYS A 559 -22.99 -21.75 6.46
C LYS A 559 -22.20 -22.82 5.71
N SER A 560 -20.87 -22.81 5.83
CA SER A 560 -19.97 -23.66 5.05
C SER A 560 -20.23 -25.16 5.20
N ALA A 561 -20.66 -25.63 6.38
CA ALA A 561 -21.05 -27.03 6.58
C ALA A 561 -22.22 -27.46 5.68
N HIS A 562 -23.28 -26.64 5.60
CA HIS A 562 -24.44 -26.89 4.74
C HIS A 562 -24.05 -26.86 3.25
N VAL A 563 -23.15 -25.95 2.87
CA VAL A 563 -22.64 -25.88 1.49
C VAL A 563 -21.82 -27.12 1.16
N LEU A 564 -20.96 -27.58 2.06
CA LEU A 564 -20.15 -28.78 1.86
C LEU A 564 -21.02 -30.04 1.70
N ASP A 565 -22.10 -30.17 2.48
CA ASP A 565 -23.09 -31.25 2.31
C ASP A 565 -23.72 -31.24 0.90
N LEU A 566 -24.00 -30.06 0.37
CA LEU A 566 -24.51 -29.92 -1.00
C LEU A 566 -23.45 -30.28 -2.05
N ILE A 567 -22.21 -29.83 -1.88
CA ILE A 567 -21.08 -30.19 -2.76
C ILE A 567 -20.86 -31.72 -2.76
N ASN A 568 -21.03 -32.39 -1.62
CA ASN A 568 -20.87 -33.84 -1.47
C ASN A 568 -21.87 -34.69 -2.29
N HIS A 569 -22.95 -34.09 -2.80
CA HIS A 569 -23.82 -34.77 -3.76
C HIS A 569 -23.12 -35.00 -5.10
N VAL A 570 -22.15 -34.15 -5.46
CA VAL A 570 -21.47 -34.14 -6.76
C VAL A 570 -20.03 -34.62 -6.65
N PHE A 571 -19.30 -34.17 -5.63
CA PHE A 571 -17.90 -34.50 -5.37
C PHE A 571 -17.73 -35.29 -4.07
N ASP A 572 -16.57 -35.90 -3.88
CA ASP A 572 -16.17 -36.58 -2.63
C ASP A 572 -15.29 -35.60 -1.83
N ALA A 573 -15.90 -34.83 -0.93
CA ALA A 573 -15.27 -33.75 -0.17
C ALA A 573 -15.47 -33.93 1.35
N ARG A 574 -15.50 -35.18 1.83
CA ARG A 574 -15.62 -35.52 3.26
C ARG A 574 -14.25 -35.83 3.86
N ALA A 575 -14.19 -35.92 5.18
CA ALA A 575 -12.99 -36.32 5.92
C ALA A 575 -12.43 -37.66 5.41
N GLU A 576 -13.30 -38.66 5.23
CA GLU A 576 -12.93 -40.00 4.72
C GLU A 576 -12.38 -39.99 3.28
N ASP A 577 -12.68 -38.93 2.51
CA ASP A 577 -12.18 -38.73 1.15
C ASP A 577 -10.84 -37.96 1.14
N GLY A 578 -10.37 -37.50 2.31
CA GLY A 578 -9.11 -36.78 2.49
C GLY A 578 -9.19 -35.27 2.28
N ALA A 579 -10.40 -34.69 2.32
CA ALA A 579 -10.63 -33.25 2.18
C ALA A 579 -10.30 -32.49 3.48
N VAL A 580 -9.67 -31.33 3.36
CA VAL A 580 -9.16 -30.54 4.51
C VAL A 580 -9.41 -29.06 4.29
N GLY A 581 -9.80 -28.31 5.33
CA GLY A 581 -9.86 -26.85 5.30
C GLY A 581 -8.61 -26.21 5.89
N VAL A 582 -7.86 -25.46 5.09
CA VAL A 582 -6.63 -24.77 5.51
C VAL A 582 -6.87 -23.26 5.49
N THR A 583 -6.67 -22.57 6.62
CA THR A 583 -6.80 -21.11 6.67
C THR A 583 -5.42 -20.48 6.80
N ALA A 584 -5.11 -19.52 5.93
CA ALA A 584 -3.91 -18.71 6.03
C ALA A 584 -4.17 -17.47 6.90
N LEU A 585 -3.29 -17.24 7.88
CA LEU A 585 -3.22 -16.05 8.71
C LEU A 585 -2.01 -15.24 8.30
N LEU A 586 -2.23 -13.98 7.99
CA LEU A 586 -1.21 -13.05 7.55
C LEU A 586 -1.09 -11.93 8.58
N ASN A 587 0.07 -11.81 9.19
CA ASN A 587 0.31 -10.83 10.25
C ASN A 587 1.77 -10.39 10.27
N LYS A 588 2.03 -9.07 10.23
CA LYS A 588 3.37 -8.47 10.28
C LYS A 588 4.37 -9.13 9.32
N GLY A 589 3.95 -9.38 8.08
CA GLY A 589 4.77 -10.01 7.04
C GLY A 589 5.03 -11.51 7.19
N LYS A 590 4.39 -12.17 8.17
CA LYS A 590 4.43 -13.63 8.34
C LYS A 590 3.14 -14.25 7.82
N ILE A 591 3.27 -15.41 7.19
CA ILE A 591 2.16 -16.26 6.75
C ILE A 591 2.21 -17.55 7.55
N VAL A 592 1.11 -17.88 8.23
CA VAL A 592 0.95 -19.11 9.01
C VAL A 592 -0.36 -19.76 8.62
N PHE A 593 -0.32 -21.04 8.29
CA PHE A 593 -1.49 -21.85 7.98
C PHE A 593 -1.99 -22.56 9.23
N VAL A 594 -3.30 -22.58 9.44
CA VAL A 594 -3.97 -23.32 10.51
C VAL A 594 -4.89 -24.35 9.89
N ALA A 595 -4.76 -25.61 10.28
CA ALA A 595 -5.54 -26.73 9.74
C ALA A 595 -5.94 -27.73 10.85
N ASP A 596 -7.12 -28.36 10.83
CA ASP A 596 -8.24 -28.20 9.90
C ASP A 596 -9.28 -27.20 10.44
N THR A 597 -9.79 -26.34 9.56
CA THR A 597 -10.76 -25.26 9.85
C THR A 597 -12.16 -25.51 9.30
N LEU A 598 -12.37 -26.55 8.49
CA LEU A 598 -13.62 -26.79 7.76
C LEU A 598 -14.15 -28.22 7.91
N VAL A 599 -13.34 -29.25 7.64
CA VAL A 599 -13.83 -30.62 7.36
C VAL A 599 -13.81 -31.52 8.60
N HIS A 600 -12.63 -31.74 9.19
CA HIS A 600 -12.47 -32.70 10.29
C HIS A 600 -12.86 -32.10 11.64
N GLU A 601 -13.88 -32.65 12.31
CA GLU A 601 -14.29 -32.14 13.62
C GLU A 601 -13.36 -32.60 14.75
N TRP A 602 -13.05 -33.90 14.79
CA TRP A 602 -12.23 -34.57 15.80
C TRP A 602 -11.30 -35.58 15.14
N PRO A 603 -10.21 -35.12 14.48
CA PRO A 603 -9.37 -36.02 13.70
C PRO A 603 -8.57 -37.00 14.57
N GLU A 604 -8.47 -38.24 14.13
CA GLU A 604 -7.56 -39.28 14.67
C GLU A 604 -6.17 -39.20 14.02
N GLU A 605 -5.18 -40.00 14.46
CA GLU A 605 -3.78 -39.85 14.03
C GLU A 605 -3.55 -39.95 12.51
N GLU A 606 -4.29 -40.82 11.81
CA GLU A 606 -4.18 -40.98 10.35
C GLU A 606 -4.84 -39.81 9.59
N GLU A 607 -5.88 -39.20 10.17
CA GLU A 607 -6.53 -38.00 9.64
C GLU A 607 -5.67 -36.76 9.89
N LEU A 608 -5.06 -36.64 11.07
CA LEU A 608 -4.10 -35.58 11.41
C LEU A 608 -2.90 -35.58 10.45
N ALA A 609 -2.37 -36.76 10.12
CA ALA A 609 -1.32 -36.89 9.11
C ALA A 609 -1.80 -36.42 7.72
N THR A 610 -3.03 -36.78 7.34
CA THR A 610 -3.64 -36.32 6.08
C THR A 610 -3.81 -34.80 6.06
N ILE A 611 -4.25 -34.20 7.18
CA ILE A 611 -4.35 -32.73 7.35
C ILE A 611 -2.99 -32.07 7.14
N ALA A 612 -1.92 -32.63 7.71
CA ALA A 612 -0.57 -32.12 7.52
C ALA A 612 -0.13 -32.15 6.04
N GLU A 613 -0.34 -33.27 5.35
CA GLU A 613 0.03 -33.43 3.94
C GLU A 613 -0.73 -32.45 3.02
N ARG A 614 -2.05 -32.29 3.23
CA ARG A 614 -2.86 -31.34 2.46
C ARG A 614 -2.45 -29.90 2.73
N ALA A 615 -2.20 -29.53 3.99
CA ALA A 615 -1.73 -28.20 4.34
C ALA A 615 -0.32 -27.91 3.78
N ALA A 616 0.57 -28.90 3.74
CA ALA A 616 1.87 -28.79 3.08
C ALA A 616 1.73 -28.54 1.56
N GLY A 617 0.80 -29.22 0.90
CA GLY A 617 0.44 -28.97 -0.50
C GLY A 617 -0.02 -27.53 -0.75
N VAL A 618 -0.92 -27.01 0.10
CA VAL A 618 -1.37 -25.61 0.04
C VAL A 618 -0.19 -24.64 0.20
N ALA A 619 0.67 -24.83 1.20
CA ALA A 619 1.84 -23.97 1.41
C ALA A 619 2.79 -23.98 0.19
N ARG A 620 3.08 -25.16 -0.39
CA ARG A 620 3.91 -25.29 -1.60
C ARG A 620 3.28 -24.59 -2.80
N SER A 621 1.97 -24.72 -2.97
CA SER A 621 1.24 -24.03 -4.05
C SER A 621 1.35 -22.50 -3.95
N LEU A 622 1.70 -21.98 -2.76
CA LEU A 622 1.97 -20.56 -2.50
C LEU A 622 3.46 -20.22 -2.46
N GLY A 623 4.34 -21.16 -2.84
CA GLY A 623 5.78 -20.96 -2.92
C GLY A 623 6.51 -21.02 -1.56
N LEU A 624 5.88 -21.61 -0.54
CA LEU A 624 6.45 -21.71 0.81
C LEU A 624 6.94 -23.14 1.08
N GLU A 625 8.15 -23.25 1.65
CA GLU A 625 8.67 -24.54 2.12
C GLU A 625 7.91 -25.00 3.38
N PRO A 626 7.23 -26.15 3.38
CA PRO A 626 6.38 -26.55 4.51
C PRO A 626 7.18 -26.94 5.75
N ARG A 627 6.77 -26.40 6.91
CA ARG A 627 7.23 -26.76 8.25
C ARG A 627 6.02 -26.93 9.15
N VAL A 628 5.68 -28.18 9.44
CA VAL A 628 4.45 -28.58 10.12
C VAL A 628 4.67 -28.80 11.61
N ALA A 629 3.90 -28.15 12.46
CA ALA A 629 3.82 -28.47 13.89
C ALA A 629 2.47 -29.08 14.24
N PHE A 630 2.49 -30.25 14.88
CA PHE A 630 1.31 -30.81 15.55
C PHE A 630 1.13 -30.15 16.90
N LEU A 631 0.11 -29.30 17.02
CA LEU A 631 -0.12 -28.49 18.21
C LEU A 631 -0.87 -29.25 19.29
N SER A 632 -0.42 -29.07 20.53
CA SER A 632 -1.06 -29.56 21.73
C SER A 632 -0.83 -28.58 22.88
N PHE A 633 -1.52 -28.80 24.00
CA PHE A 633 -1.16 -28.17 25.26
C PHE A 633 0.02 -28.89 25.95
N SER A 634 0.35 -30.11 25.50
CA SER A 634 1.56 -30.86 25.85
C SER A 634 2.71 -30.46 24.94
N THR A 635 3.93 -30.52 25.47
CA THR A 635 5.16 -30.42 24.68
C THR A 635 6.00 -31.67 24.88
N PHE A 636 6.11 -32.47 23.82
CA PHE A 636 6.88 -33.72 23.74
C PHE A 636 6.63 -34.68 24.91
N GLY A 637 5.37 -34.99 25.18
CA GLY A 637 4.93 -36.02 26.12
C GLY A 637 4.54 -35.55 27.52
N TYR A 638 4.56 -34.24 27.82
CA TYR A 638 4.15 -33.75 29.13
C TYR A 638 3.32 -32.44 29.07
N PRO A 639 2.19 -32.35 29.82
CA PRO A 639 1.57 -33.42 30.61
C PRO A 639 0.89 -34.49 29.75
N ILE A 640 0.88 -35.74 30.23
CA ILE A 640 0.28 -36.87 29.52
C ILE A 640 -1.25 -36.73 29.48
N SER A 641 -1.82 -36.83 28.29
CA SER A 641 -3.26 -36.85 28.08
C SER A 641 -3.59 -37.63 26.82
N GLU A 642 -4.68 -38.39 26.84
CA GLU A 642 -5.21 -39.10 25.67
C GLU A 642 -5.35 -38.18 24.44
N ARG A 643 -5.76 -36.92 24.65
CA ARG A 643 -5.90 -35.92 23.58
C ARG A 643 -4.56 -35.45 23.00
N ALA A 644 -3.48 -35.51 23.78
CA ALA A 644 -2.13 -35.21 23.32
C ALA A 644 -1.48 -36.43 22.63
N THR A 645 -1.85 -37.65 23.03
CA THR A 645 -1.33 -38.89 22.45
C THR A 645 -1.59 -38.98 20.95
N LYS A 646 -2.77 -38.61 20.46
CA LYS A 646 -3.06 -38.65 19.01
C LYS A 646 -2.19 -37.69 18.18
N MET A 647 -1.83 -36.53 18.74
CA MET A 647 -0.95 -35.55 18.09
C MET A 647 0.48 -36.10 17.98
N HIS A 648 0.96 -36.78 19.03
CA HIS A 648 2.23 -37.52 19.00
C HIS A 648 2.24 -38.62 17.93
N LEU A 649 1.15 -39.41 17.88
CA LEU A 649 1.03 -40.54 16.96
C LEU A 649 0.98 -40.09 15.50
N ALA A 650 0.38 -38.94 15.20
CA ALA A 650 0.31 -38.38 13.85
C ALA A 650 1.70 -38.16 13.22
N ALA A 651 2.69 -37.71 13.99
CA ALA A 651 4.06 -37.60 13.50
C ALA A 651 4.66 -38.97 13.11
N ARG A 652 4.35 -40.04 13.87
CA ARG A 652 4.78 -41.40 13.52
C ARG A 652 4.04 -41.96 12.31
N VAL A 653 2.82 -41.50 12.04
CA VAL A 653 2.10 -41.84 10.80
C VAL A 653 2.84 -41.24 9.61
N LEU A 654 3.25 -39.96 9.69
CA LEU A 654 4.05 -39.32 8.64
C LEU A 654 5.39 -40.03 8.42
N ASP A 655 6.04 -40.53 9.48
CA ASP A 655 7.25 -41.36 9.36
C ASP A 655 7.00 -42.61 8.48
N ARG A 656 5.86 -43.29 8.69
CA ARG A 656 5.48 -44.46 7.89
C ARG A 656 5.11 -44.11 6.45
N ARG A 657 4.53 -42.92 6.23
CA ARG A 657 4.16 -42.42 4.89
C ARG A 657 5.38 -41.91 4.10
N GLY A 658 6.49 -41.61 4.76
CA GLY A 658 7.75 -41.21 4.11
C GLY A 658 7.66 -39.84 3.45
N VAL A 659 7.04 -38.87 4.12
CA VAL A 659 6.83 -37.52 3.57
C VAL A 659 8.14 -36.74 3.40
N ASP A 660 8.12 -35.76 2.51
CA ASP A 660 9.29 -35.00 2.04
C ASP A 660 9.39 -33.57 2.60
N PHE A 661 8.62 -33.25 3.64
CA PHE A 661 8.63 -31.95 4.32
C PHE A 661 8.96 -32.08 5.81
N GLU A 662 9.33 -30.97 6.45
CA GLU A 662 9.63 -30.95 7.87
C GLU A 662 8.36 -31.00 8.71
N TYR A 663 8.35 -31.85 9.74
CA TYR A 663 7.26 -31.91 10.71
C TYR A 663 7.77 -32.36 12.07
N ASP A 664 7.09 -31.91 13.13
CA ASP A 664 7.28 -32.45 14.47
C ASP A 664 6.08 -32.19 15.39
N GLY A 665 6.10 -32.78 16.58
CA GLY A 665 5.13 -32.62 17.64
C GLY A 665 4.92 -33.90 18.46
N GLU A 666 4.04 -33.88 19.45
CA GLU A 666 3.17 -32.77 19.80
C GLU A 666 3.90 -31.64 20.56
N MET A 667 3.53 -30.39 20.30
CA MET A 667 4.14 -29.23 20.97
C MET A 667 3.18 -28.06 21.16
N THR A 668 3.48 -27.17 22.11
CA THR A 668 2.75 -25.92 22.28
C THR A 668 3.09 -24.89 21.21
N VAL A 669 2.16 -23.96 20.96
CA VAL A 669 2.29 -22.94 19.90
C VAL A 669 3.48 -22.00 20.12
N ASP A 670 3.83 -21.71 21.38
CA ASP A 670 5.00 -20.89 21.71
C ASP A 670 6.29 -21.61 21.33
N VAL A 671 6.38 -22.94 21.47
CA VAL A 671 7.52 -23.73 21.02
C VAL A 671 7.56 -23.81 19.49
N ALA A 672 6.42 -24.03 18.84
CA ALA A 672 6.33 -24.15 17.38
C ALA A 672 6.75 -22.88 16.63
N LEU A 673 6.46 -21.70 17.20
CA LEU A 673 6.67 -20.40 16.54
C LEU A 673 7.91 -19.64 17.04
N ASN A 674 8.49 -20.03 18.18
CA ASN A 674 9.64 -19.33 18.78
C ASN A 674 10.92 -20.19 18.67
N PRO A 675 11.89 -19.79 17.83
CA PRO A 675 13.17 -20.51 17.70
C PRO A 675 13.90 -20.72 19.02
N ALA A 676 13.84 -19.75 19.93
CA ALA A 676 14.54 -19.83 21.21
C ALA A 676 13.89 -20.83 22.18
N ALA A 677 12.56 -20.98 22.12
CA ALA A 677 11.86 -22.02 22.88
C ALA A 677 12.11 -23.40 22.25
N MET A 678 12.07 -23.49 20.93
CA MET A 678 12.35 -24.70 20.16
C MET A 678 13.76 -25.24 20.39
N ALA A 679 14.77 -24.36 20.47
CA ALA A 679 16.17 -24.73 20.70
C ALA A 679 16.41 -25.49 22.02
N LYS A 680 15.48 -25.43 22.98
CA LYS A 680 15.53 -26.24 24.21
C LYS A 680 15.27 -27.73 23.96
N TYR A 681 14.76 -28.07 22.78
CA TYR A 681 14.45 -29.43 22.34
C TYR A 681 15.32 -29.76 21.11
N PRO A 682 16.61 -30.10 21.28
CA PRO A 682 17.55 -30.26 20.17
C PRO A 682 17.25 -31.45 19.25
N PHE A 683 16.33 -32.34 19.66
CA PHE A 683 15.81 -33.42 18.83
C PHE A 683 14.66 -32.99 17.92
N CYS A 684 14.17 -31.75 18.05
CA CYS A 684 13.11 -31.21 17.21
C CYS A 684 13.56 -31.21 15.74
N ARG A 685 12.73 -31.74 14.86
CA ARG A 685 13.00 -31.94 13.43
C ARG A 685 12.85 -30.66 12.61
N LEU A 686 12.16 -29.64 13.16
CA LEU A 686 11.96 -28.36 12.50
C LEU A 686 13.25 -27.54 12.49
N THR A 687 13.67 -27.08 11.32
CA THR A 687 14.86 -26.23 11.14
C THR A 687 14.61 -24.75 11.48
N GLY A 688 13.33 -24.37 11.66
CA GLY A 688 12.91 -23.03 12.04
C GLY A 688 11.43 -23.01 12.46
N PRO A 689 10.84 -21.81 12.68
CA PRO A 689 9.44 -21.69 13.04
C PRO A 689 8.52 -22.42 12.06
N ALA A 690 7.54 -23.14 12.62
CA ALA A 690 6.49 -23.76 11.84
C ALA A 690 5.70 -22.68 11.08
N ASN A 691 5.39 -22.94 9.83
CA ASN A 691 4.45 -22.14 9.03
C ASN A 691 3.12 -22.86 8.85
N ILE A 692 2.99 -24.12 9.26
CA ILE A 692 1.74 -24.87 9.25
C ILE A 692 1.50 -25.40 10.66
N LEU A 693 0.31 -25.08 11.19
CA LEU A 693 -0.12 -25.45 12.53
C LEU A 693 -1.30 -26.42 12.41
N VAL A 694 -1.05 -27.69 12.67
CA VAL A 694 -2.09 -28.72 12.73
C VAL A 694 -2.63 -28.78 14.15
N VAL A 695 -3.90 -28.42 14.34
CA VAL A 695 -4.53 -28.35 15.66
C VAL A 695 -5.39 -29.60 15.94
N PRO A 696 -5.65 -29.95 17.22
CA PRO A 696 -6.24 -31.25 17.57
C PRO A 696 -7.73 -31.41 17.23
N ALA A 697 -8.42 -30.31 16.92
CA ALA A 697 -9.85 -30.28 16.58
C ALA A 697 -10.26 -28.97 15.91
N ARG A 698 -11.36 -28.99 15.16
CA ARG A 698 -11.90 -27.82 14.42
C ARG A 698 -12.20 -26.61 15.30
N HIS A 699 -12.67 -26.83 16.52
CA HIS A 699 -13.00 -25.74 17.44
C HIS A 699 -11.74 -24.98 17.87
N SER A 700 -10.61 -25.68 18.06
CA SER A 700 -9.31 -25.03 18.32
C SER A 700 -8.91 -24.15 17.14
N ALA A 701 -9.05 -24.66 15.91
CA ALA A 701 -8.72 -23.89 14.70
C ALA A 701 -9.57 -22.63 14.58
N SER A 702 -10.89 -22.78 14.71
CA SER A 702 -11.83 -21.66 14.58
C SER A 702 -11.63 -20.60 15.67
N ILE A 703 -11.33 -20.98 16.91
CA ILE A 703 -11.08 -20.03 18.00
C ILE A 703 -9.77 -19.28 17.73
N SER A 704 -8.69 -20.00 17.41
CA SER A 704 -7.38 -19.39 17.15
C SER A 704 -7.40 -18.42 15.97
N VAL A 705 -8.03 -18.79 14.85
CA VAL A 705 -8.15 -17.92 13.66
C VAL A 705 -8.91 -16.63 14.01
N LYS A 706 -10.06 -16.74 14.66
CA LYS A 706 -10.88 -15.57 15.04
C LYS A 706 -10.20 -14.69 16.07
N LEU A 707 -9.49 -15.27 17.04
CA LEU A 707 -8.72 -14.50 18.01
C LEU A 707 -7.62 -13.69 17.31
N MET A 708 -6.91 -14.29 16.36
CA MET A 708 -5.89 -13.59 15.58
C MET A 708 -6.48 -12.49 14.69
N GLN A 709 -7.65 -12.72 14.11
CA GLN A 709 -8.37 -11.72 13.33
C GLN A 709 -8.78 -10.52 14.19
N GLU A 710 -9.46 -10.76 15.31
CA GLU A 710 -10.07 -9.70 16.13
C GLU A 710 -9.08 -8.98 17.05
N MET A 711 -8.11 -9.70 17.64
CA MET A 711 -7.17 -9.11 18.60
C MET A 711 -5.83 -8.73 18.00
N ALA A 712 -5.33 -9.51 17.03
CA ALA A 712 -4.02 -9.30 16.44
C ALA A 712 -4.07 -8.59 15.07
N GLY A 713 -5.27 -8.23 14.59
CA GLY A 713 -5.47 -7.57 13.29
C GLY A 713 -4.97 -8.38 12.11
N ALA A 714 -4.92 -9.71 12.22
CA ALA A 714 -4.42 -10.58 11.16
C ALA A 714 -5.40 -10.62 9.99
N THR A 715 -4.89 -10.53 8.77
CA THR A 715 -5.68 -10.82 7.56
C THR A 715 -5.88 -12.32 7.46
N VAL A 716 -7.13 -12.74 7.24
CA VAL A 716 -7.52 -14.15 7.18
C VAL A 716 -7.91 -14.50 5.76
N ILE A 717 -7.29 -15.53 5.19
CA ILE A 717 -7.62 -16.07 3.86
C ILE A 717 -8.02 -17.53 4.00
N GLY A 718 -9.22 -17.87 3.55
CA GLY A 718 -9.76 -19.23 3.63
C GLY A 718 -11.10 -19.30 4.38
N PRO A 719 -11.57 -20.50 4.71
CA PRO A 719 -10.86 -21.78 4.59
C PRO A 719 -10.63 -22.21 3.13
N ILE A 720 -9.38 -22.51 2.79
CA ILE A 720 -8.97 -23.09 1.51
C ILE A 720 -9.31 -24.58 1.57
N LEU A 721 -10.25 -25.02 0.74
CA LEU A 721 -10.59 -26.43 0.64
C LEU A 721 -9.52 -27.13 -0.20
N ALA A 722 -8.92 -28.15 0.39
CA ALA A 722 -7.85 -28.94 -0.19
C ALA A 722 -8.22 -30.42 -0.24
N GLY A 723 -7.63 -31.18 -1.16
CA GLY A 723 -7.84 -32.63 -1.26
C GLY A 723 -9.14 -33.04 -1.97
N VAL A 724 -9.68 -32.18 -2.83
CA VAL A 724 -10.80 -32.49 -3.73
C VAL A 724 -10.30 -32.46 -5.18
N ASP A 725 -10.75 -33.38 -6.02
CA ASP A 725 -10.25 -33.55 -7.41
C ASP A 725 -10.51 -32.37 -8.37
N LYS A 726 -11.22 -31.34 -7.90
CA LYS A 726 -11.57 -30.14 -8.67
C LYS A 726 -11.39 -28.87 -7.85
N PRO A 727 -11.00 -27.75 -8.47
CA PRO A 727 -10.78 -26.48 -7.77
C PRO A 727 -12.11 -25.86 -7.30
N ILE A 728 -12.43 -26.12 -6.04
CA ILE A 728 -13.64 -25.66 -5.36
C ILE A 728 -13.21 -24.90 -4.12
N GLN A 729 -13.69 -23.66 -3.98
CA GLN A 729 -13.42 -22.86 -2.79
C GLN A 729 -14.72 -22.39 -2.14
N VAL A 730 -14.77 -22.54 -0.81
CA VAL A 730 -15.97 -22.29 0.01
C VAL A 730 -15.77 -21.03 0.85
N CYS A 731 -16.51 -19.99 0.51
CA CYS A 731 -16.55 -18.73 1.26
C CYS A 731 -17.32 -18.89 2.58
N SER A 732 -17.19 -17.88 3.44
CA SER A 732 -18.00 -17.74 4.64
C SER A 732 -19.12 -16.72 4.43
N THR A 733 -20.17 -16.77 5.24
CA THR A 733 -21.26 -15.77 5.17
C THR A 733 -20.80 -14.34 5.43
N GLY A 734 -19.70 -14.17 6.16
CA GLY A 734 -19.11 -12.86 6.47
C GLY A 734 -18.11 -12.37 5.42
N SER A 735 -17.86 -13.14 4.35
CA SER A 735 -16.89 -12.78 3.33
C SER A 735 -17.26 -11.47 2.62
N THR A 736 -16.28 -10.58 2.50
CA THR A 736 -16.34 -9.34 1.73
C THR A 736 -16.15 -9.62 0.23
N VAL A 737 -16.31 -8.60 -0.61
CA VAL A 737 -16.03 -8.69 -2.06
C VAL A 737 -14.60 -9.15 -2.31
N ASN A 738 -13.64 -8.60 -1.55
CA ASN A 738 -12.22 -8.95 -1.66
C ASN A 738 -11.96 -10.40 -1.21
N ASP A 739 -12.62 -10.88 -0.17
CA ASP A 739 -12.49 -12.28 0.26
C ASP A 739 -12.99 -13.24 -0.82
N ILE A 740 -14.15 -12.96 -1.42
CA ILE A 740 -14.73 -13.78 -2.49
C ILE A 740 -13.81 -13.78 -3.72
N MET A 741 -13.27 -12.60 -4.06
CA MET A 741 -12.29 -12.46 -5.14
C MET A 741 -11.02 -13.28 -4.85
N ASN A 742 -10.47 -13.20 -3.64
CA ASN A 742 -9.28 -13.96 -3.25
C ASN A 742 -9.51 -15.48 -3.36
N MET A 743 -10.68 -15.96 -2.91
CA MET A 743 -11.06 -17.37 -3.08
C MET A 743 -11.18 -17.75 -4.56
N ALA A 744 -11.66 -16.85 -5.42
CA ALA A 744 -11.72 -17.07 -6.87
C ALA A 744 -10.31 -17.16 -7.48
N LEU A 745 -9.38 -16.30 -7.09
CA LEU A 745 -8.00 -16.34 -7.58
C LEU A 745 -7.29 -17.63 -7.15
N LEU A 746 -7.52 -18.08 -5.91
CA LEU A 746 -7.00 -19.36 -5.41
C LEU A 746 -7.55 -20.53 -6.22
N ALA A 747 -8.87 -20.58 -6.42
CA ALA A 747 -9.52 -21.63 -7.20
C ALA A 747 -9.04 -21.64 -8.67
N ALA A 748 -8.87 -20.46 -9.28
CA ALA A 748 -8.36 -20.32 -10.65
C ALA A 748 -6.91 -20.81 -10.81
N CYS A 749 -6.13 -20.81 -9.72
CA CYS A 749 -4.77 -21.32 -9.70
C CYS A 749 -4.66 -22.78 -9.25
N GLU A 750 -5.79 -23.49 -9.08
CA GLU A 750 -5.83 -24.87 -8.56
C GLU A 750 -5.11 -25.00 -7.20
N VAL A 751 -5.24 -23.98 -6.34
CA VAL A 751 -4.71 -24.02 -4.97
C VAL A 751 -5.68 -24.82 -4.09
N GLY A 752 -5.19 -25.92 -3.51
CA GLY A 752 -5.94 -26.81 -2.61
C GLY A 752 -6.06 -28.23 -3.15
#